data_AF-A0A6V8L2W9-F1
#
_entry.id   AF-A0A6V8L2W9-F1
#
_cell.length_a   1.000
_cell.length_b   1.000
_cell.length_c   1.000
_cell.angle_alpha   90.00
_cell.angle_beta   90.00
_cell.angle_gamma   90.00
#
_symmetry.space_group_name_H-M   'P 1'
#
loop_
_entity.id
_entity.type
_entity.pdbx_description
1 polymer ?
#
loop_
_entity_poly.entity_id
_entity_poly.type
_entity_poly.pdbx_seq_one_letter_code
_entity_poly.pdbx_strand_id
1 'polypeptide(L)'
;MDGEYVRYSKTVPVRRPYELAGLPFEIIRLTTGTASALGHKLLSGGVPALLDLATQETDEVAVTTDPAATAAIRVRPGLVDATRLPTGSHLDFRSANGLYYWEIFFHAPFLIAQALNGAQRFEDAKRWYEYVFDPTHPDSYWRFLPFLAVDLDALASALTGDLAALRDAGLPEEPVAAALAPVLAAMRALAPAVAQNRDPVTEQERAALLAVTAPAAHEEVATAVADLAARTDLTPAQRDAVAALREHTLMAADLAKQFDALGDRENLLTAYRDDPFDPHAIADLRPVAYRRAVVMRYVDNLLDWGDLLFRQYTPESVDEARMLYVLAYDLLGERPERLGTGLPAPAASYAGLDAEPGDLDLVGYFTSGGTMVTGAGAVHAGVANAYFHIPENSVFDEYWARVEDRLRKIRQSLNIMGISQPLPLFEPPIDPMALVRSVAAGTGLDQLTAGAAAPVPHYRFAVVFRRAQELVDKLRQLGSDLLSVLERGSAEELSLLQRRQEQEILTMTRAVKTAQIRIAEENLAELTASRDAAQQRVGHYETLIAGGMNELERAQVDLMSTAASLHFASGVLKVAAAIAYAVPEFHAGPFIIGTTASGRQLGDTLDKAAETGESLGEGFGMVGEVLGIRAQHERMVEDWDLQLATARSDITELEHRIGGATEQVAIARREADLLEREIAHNESVAAFLTDKFTNAELYGWMSGTLAGLYFQAYNLAYEMARAAERAFHFEHGRTAGEATTFIRPAYWQSRRGGLLAGDSLALDLERLGKAQFDTGGRGLEITRQVSLRALDPIALLRLRDAGGCEFTLTEALFDDDFPGHYRRQIRTVTVTFLDPDGNTLAVPATLTQLDHKTVLEPDPQAVRHLLDPQGAPPAAVRGDWRASQQIALSEPDGGRDNNGLFELRFDDDRYLPFEGTGAVSRWRLARGGRAVRDLADVVVTVKYTAEQGGEVFANAVRGLLKPHPAARLFDLARDFPDEWGEFLAGDDPRLALPFTTQMFPDLAGSQITGIYPTYDLVDGAVTRLVLGGDPAQTLSEGKLLPTPGLTLRSTAPSAWTFTVDGAKENLRNVGLVLTYQARVQ
;
A
#
# COMPACT_ATOMS: atom_id res chain seq x y z
N MET A 1 -29.54 -3.86 -99.68
CA MET A 1 -29.17 -2.61 -98.99
C MET A 1 -27.67 -2.75 -98.71
N ASP A 2 -26.77 -2.50 -99.66
CA ASP A 2 -26.48 -1.21 -100.32
C ASP A 2 -26.46 -0.07 -99.30
N GLY A 3 -25.26 0.26 -98.85
CA GLY A 3 -24.93 1.28 -97.88
C GLY A 3 -23.42 1.55 -97.92
N GLU A 4 -23.06 2.52 -98.73
CA GLU A 4 -21.73 2.98 -99.16
C GLU A 4 -20.73 3.20 -98.01
N TYR A 5 -19.56 2.56 -98.10
CA TYR A 5 -18.36 3.08 -97.43
C TYR A 5 -17.65 4.09 -98.34
N VAL A 6 -17.36 5.27 -97.80
CA VAL A 6 -16.67 6.37 -98.48
C VAL A 6 -15.28 5.90 -98.94
N ARG A 7 -15.11 5.75 -100.26
CA ARG A 7 -13.82 5.41 -100.88
C ARG A 7 -13.08 6.70 -101.26
N TYR A 8 -12.08 7.07 -100.47
CA TYR A 8 -11.26 8.25 -100.77
C TYR A 8 -10.45 8.07 -102.06
N SER A 9 -10.56 9.04 -102.96
CA SER A 9 -9.78 9.10 -104.20
C SER A 9 -8.27 9.15 -103.90
N LYS A 10 -7.47 8.40 -104.67
CA LYS A 10 -6.00 8.40 -104.59
C LYS A 10 -5.35 9.53 -105.41
N THR A 11 -6.13 10.30 -106.17
CA THR A 11 -5.62 11.29 -107.13
C THR A 11 -5.80 12.74 -106.71
N VAL A 12 -6.46 13.00 -105.56
CA VAL A 12 -6.62 14.34 -104.98
C VAL A 12 -6.04 14.32 -103.57
N PRO A 13 -5.21 15.29 -103.16
CA PRO A 13 -4.68 15.36 -101.80
C PRO A 13 -5.80 15.78 -100.85
N VAL A 14 -6.57 14.81 -100.37
CA VAL A 14 -7.49 15.00 -99.25
C VAL A 14 -6.75 14.62 -97.97
N ARG A 15 -6.73 15.51 -96.98
CA ARG A 15 -6.12 15.28 -95.66
C ARG A 15 -6.87 14.12 -95.00
N ARG A 16 -6.27 12.93 -95.03
CA ARG A 16 -6.84 11.71 -94.41
C ARG A 16 -6.74 11.83 -92.88
N PRO A 17 -7.65 11.19 -92.12
CA PRO A 17 -7.48 11.04 -90.68
C PRO A 17 -6.14 10.35 -90.44
N TYR A 18 -5.35 10.85 -89.50
CA TYR A 18 -4.06 10.29 -89.13
C TYR A 18 -4.22 8.78 -88.87
N GLU A 19 -3.58 7.94 -89.69
CA GLU A 19 -3.44 6.52 -89.37
C GLU A 19 -2.56 6.44 -88.11
N LEU A 20 -3.14 5.92 -87.02
CA LEU A 20 -2.50 5.57 -85.75
C LEU A 20 -1.34 4.55 -85.87
N ALA A 21 -0.82 4.31 -87.09
CA ALA A 21 0.21 3.31 -87.40
C ALA A 21 1.62 3.65 -86.88
N GLY A 22 1.80 4.84 -86.30
CA GLY A 22 3.07 5.29 -85.71
C GLY A 22 3.08 5.32 -84.18
N LEU A 23 1.98 4.97 -83.50
CA LEU A 23 1.98 4.87 -82.05
C LEU A 23 2.52 3.50 -81.60
N PRO A 24 3.33 3.44 -80.53
CA PRO A 24 3.74 2.18 -79.94
C PRO A 24 2.49 1.42 -79.46
N PHE A 25 2.40 0.13 -79.79
CA PHE A 25 1.39 -0.77 -79.28
C PHE A 25 1.81 -1.30 -77.91
N GLU A 26 0.88 -1.31 -76.97
CA GLU A 26 1.02 -1.99 -75.69
C GLU A 26 0.42 -3.40 -75.79
N ILE A 27 1.13 -4.40 -75.26
CA ILE A 27 0.67 -5.79 -75.25
C ILE A 27 0.23 -6.11 -73.83
N ILE A 28 -1.08 -6.25 -73.65
CA ILE A 28 -1.68 -6.50 -72.34
C ILE A 28 -2.05 -7.97 -72.23
N ARG A 29 -1.66 -8.61 -71.11
CA ARG A 29 -2.09 -9.95 -70.76
C ARG A 29 -3.49 -9.91 -70.15
N LEU A 30 -4.43 -10.68 -70.72
CA LEU A 30 -5.81 -10.75 -70.22
C LEU A 30 -6.05 -11.88 -69.20
N THR A 31 -5.29 -12.96 -69.26
CA THR A 31 -5.53 -14.18 -68.47
C THR A 31 -4.40 -14.47 -67.51
N THR A 32 -4.72 -15.09 -66.37
CA THR A 32 -3.72 -15.51 -65.38
C THR A 32 -3.75 -17.01 -65.10
N GLY A 33 -2.58 -17.60 -64.85
CA GLY A 33 -2.42 -19.00 -64.44
C GLY A 33 -2.20 -19.18 -62.92
N THR A 34 -2.12 -18.10 -62.15
CA THR A 34 -1.66 -18.14 -60.75
C THR A 34 -2.72 -18.65 -59.76
N ALA A 35 -3.99 -18.68 -60.15
CA ALA A 35 -5.11 -19.08 -59.28
C ALA A 35 -4.92 -20.46 -58.62
N SER A 36 -4.37 -21.44 -59.34
CA SER A 36 -4.10 -22.77 -58.80
C SER A 36 -2.99 -22.75 -57.74
N ALA A 37 -1.93 -21.96 -57.99
CA ALA A 37 -0.81 -21.82 -57.05
C ALA A 37 -1.23 -21.07 -55.78
N LEU A 38 -1.97 -19.97 -55.91
CA LEU A 38 -2.54 -19.22 -54.79
C LEU A 38 -3.50 -20.08 -53.98
N GLY A 39 -4.38 -20.84 -54.65
CA GLY A 39 -5.28 -21.80 -54.00
C GLY A 39 -4.52 -22.88 -53.23
N HIS A 40 -3.42 -23.40 -53.77
CA HIS A 40 -2.59 -24.39 -53.08
C HIS A 40 -1.89 -23.79 -51.84
N LYS A 41 -1.36 -22.57 -51.93
CA LYS A 41 -0.76 -21.85 -50.78
C LYS A 41 -1.78 -21.63 -49.66
N LEU A 42 -3.01 -21.20 -50.02
CA LEU A 42 -4.10 -21.05 -49.06
C LEU A 42 -4.49 -22.38 -48.40
N LEU A 43 -4.61 -23.47 -49.17
CA LEU A 43 -5.02 -24.78 -48.65
C LEU A 43 -3.94 -25.45 -47.80
N SER A 44 -2.66 -25.21 -48.09
CA SER A 44 -1.53 -25.85 -47.39
C SER A 44 -1.09 -25.08 -46.15
N GLY A 45 -1.06 -23.74 -46.20
CA GLY A 45 -0.55 -22.90 -45.11
C GLY A 45 -1.55 -21.89 -44.56
N GLY A 46 -2.82 -21.93 -45.01
CA GLY A 46 -3.88 -21.04 -44.56
C GLY A 46 -3.74 -19.60 -45.06
N VAL A 47 -4.52 -18.69 -44.46
CA VAL A 47 -4.48 -17.25 -44.76
C VAL A 47 -3.08 -16.64 -44.59
N PRO A 48 -2.28 -16.95 -43.55
CA PRO A 48 -0.93 -16.39 -43.45
C PRO A 48 -0.06 -16.73 -44.66
N ALA A 49 -0.12 -17.97 -45.16
CA ALA A 49 0.68 -18.37 -46.32
C ALA A 49 0.16 -17.77 -47.64
N LEU A 50 -1.13 -17.50 -47.77
CA LEU A 50 -1.67 -16.77 -48.92
C LEU A 50 -1.18 -15.33 -48.93
N LEU A 51 -1.29 -14.62 -47.80
CA LEU A 51 -0.97 -13.20 -47.70
C LEU A 51 0.53 -12.92 -47.50
N ASP A 52 1.36 -13.95 -47.37
CA ASP A 52 2.80 -13.79 -47.25
C ASP A 52 3.40 -13.10 -48.47
N LEU A 53 4.44 -12.29 -48.25
CA LEU A 53 5.11 -11.57 -49.31
C LEU A 53 5.59 -12.53 -50.41
N ALA A 54 6.22 -13.65 -50.06
CA ALA A 54 6.73 -14.63 -51.01
C ALA A 54 5.63 -15.32 -51.86
N THR A 55 4.36 -15.20 -51.49
CA THR A 55 3.25 -15.66 -52.31
C THR A 55 2.81 -14.61 -53.33
N GLN A 56 2.98 -13.32 -53.02
CA GLN A 56 2.77 -12.22 -53.97
C GLN A 56 3.84 -12.21 -55.07
N GLU A 57 4.98 -12.83 -54.79
CA GLU A 57 6.10 -13.10 -55.69
C GLU A 57 5.87 -14.32 -56.61
N THR A 58 4.69 -14.96 -56.54
CA THR A 58 4.42 -16.20 -57.28
C THR A 58 4.59 -15.99 -58.78
N ASP A 59 5.38 -16.89 -59.39
CA ASP A 59 5.62 -16.82 -60.81
C ASP A 59 4.32 -17.04 -61.64
N GLU A 60 4.06 -16.12 -62.55
CA GLU A 60 3.13 -16.26 -63.65
C GLU A 60 3.86 -16.78 -64.92
N VAL A 61 3.18 -17.58 -65.73
CA VAL A 61 3.76 -18.12 -66.98
C VAL A 61 4.20 -16.96 -67.89
N ALA A 62 5.52 -16.77 -68.05
CA ALA A 62 6.09 -15.67 -68.83
C ALA A 62 5.75 -15.78 -70.32
N VAL A 63 5.34 -14.65 -70.92
CA VAL A 63 5.14 -14.57 -72.37
C VAL A 63 6.50 -14.39 -73.03
N THR A 64 6.94 -15.36 -73.84
CA THR A 64 8.21 -15.24 -74.55
C THR A 64 8.05 -14.44 -75.85
N THR A 65 8.99 -13.55 -76.12
CA THR A 65 9.12 -12.85 -77.41
C THR A 65 10.32 -13.35 -78.23
N ASP A 66 10.98 -14.41 -77.75
CA ASP A 66 12.09 -15.05 -78.46
C ASP A 66 11.58 -15.65 -79.78
N PRO A 67 12.06 -15.19 -80.94
CA PRO A 67 11.63 -15.72 -82.24
C PRO A 67 11.87 -17.23 -82.41
N ALA A 68 12.75 -17.83 -81.60
CA ALA A 68 13.07 -19.26 -81.61
C ALA A 68 12.12 -20.12 -80.76
N ALA A 69 11.31 -19.53 -79.86
CA ALA A 69 10.38 -20.27 -79.03
C ALA A 69 9.07 -20.58 -79.77
N THR A 70 8.53 -21.79 -79.56
CA THR A 70 7.35 -22.33 -80.27
C THR A 70 6.05 -21.60 -79.94
N ALA A 71 5.98 -20.89 -78.81
CA ALA A 71 4.81 -20.14 -78.34
C ALA A 71 5.09 -18.62 -78.21
N ALA A 72 6.03 -18.08 -79.01
CA ALA A 72 6.45 -16.70 -78.88
C ALA A 72 5.50 -15.69 -79.55
N ILE A 73 5.23 -14.58 -78.85
CA ILE A 73 4.63 -13.40 -79.47
C ILE A 73 5.70 -12.66 -80.25
N ARG A 74 5.60 -12.67 -81.58
CA ARG A 74 6.56 -11.98 -82.46
C ARG A 74 6.26 -10.48 -82.47
N VAL A 75 7.06 -9.72 -81.74
CA VAL A 75 6.94 -8.27 -81.66
C VAL A 75 7.90 -7.58 -82.64
N ARG A 76 7.51 -6.40 -83.14
CA ARG A 76 8.39 -5.53 -83.92
C ARG A 76 8.95 -4.46 -82.97
N PRO A 77 10.26 -4.44 -82.69
CA PRO A 77 10.85 -3.56 -81.66
C PRO A 77 10.59 -2.05 -81.85
N GLY A 78 10.32 -1.59 -83.07
CA GLY A 78 10.02 -0.18 -83.36
C GLY A 78 8.54 0.19 -83.32
N LEU A 79 7.65 -0.76 -83.02
CA LEU A 79 6.19 -0.56 -82.97
C LEU A 79 5.57 -1.04 -81.66
N VAL A 80 6.34 -1.68 -80.79
CA VAL A 80 5.88 -2.16 -79.49
C VAL A 80 6.81 -1.54 -78.47
N ASP A 81 6.27 -1.07 -77.36
CA ASP A 81 7.11 -0.63 -76.25
C ASP A 81 7.85 -1.85 -75.67
N ALA A 82 9.13 -1.98 -75.99
CA ALA A 82 9.97 -3.09 -75.57
C ALA A 82 10.11 -3.18 -74.04
N THR A 83 9.80 -2.10 -73.32
CA THR A 83 9.80 -2.05 -71.85
C THR A 83 8.47 -2.51 -71.23
N ARG A 84 7.41 -2.70 -72.03
CA ARG A 84 6.05 -3.10 -71.61
C ARG A 84 5.62 -4.45 -72.20
N LEU A 85 6.57 -5.30 -72.55
CA LEU A 85 6.24 -6.67 -72.93
C LEU A 85 5.84 -7.45 -71.66
N PRO A 86 4.77 -8.25 -71.69
CA PRO A 86 4.36 -9.10 -70.56
C PRO A 86 5.28 -10.33 -70.42
N THR A 87 6.59 -10.10 -70.52
CA THR A 87 7.66 -11.09 -70.37
C THR A 87 8.00 -11.34 -68.91
N GLY A 88 7.45 -10.54 -67.99
CA GLY A 88 7.54 -10.77 -66.55
C GLY A 88 7.02 -12.15 -66.19
N SER A 89 7.78 -12.86 -65.36
CA SER A 89 7.38 -14.17 -64.86
C SER A 89 6.61 -14.11 -63.56
N HIS A 90 6.16 -12.95 -63.05
CA HIS A 90 5.57 -12.77 -61.71
C HIS A 90 4.16 -12.15 -61.77
N LEU A 91 3.50 -12.02 -60.61
CA LEU A 91 2.18 -11.37 -60.50
C LEU A 91 2.24 -9.88 -60.85
N ASP A 92 1.56 -9.50 -61.93
CA ASP A 92 1.46 -8.10 -62.34
C ASP A 92 0.20 -7.42 -61.74
N PHE A 93 0.43 -6.58 -60.73
CA PHE A 93 -0.59 -5.77 -60.04
C PHE A 93 -1.20 -4.65 -60.88
N ARG A 94 -0.66 -4.39 -62.09
CA ARG A 94 -1.19 -3.42 -63.06
C ARG A 94 -1.81 -4.09 -64.30
N SER A 95 -1.81 -5.42 -64.36
CA SER A 95 -2.42 -6.19 -65.45
C SER A 95 -3.95 -6.06 -65.46
N ALA A 96 -4.60 -6.68 -66.46
CA ALA A 96 -6.06 -6.80 -66.49
C ALA A 96 -6.65 -7.52 -65.24
N ASN A 97 -5.83 -8.32 -64.54
CA ASN A 97 -6.22 -9.00 -63.29
C ASN A 97 -5.71 -8.27 -62.03
N GLY A 98 -5.01 -7.15 -62.20
CA GLY A 98 -4.37 -6.39 -61.11
C GLY A 98 -5.34 -5.98 -60.01
N LEU A 99 -6.55 -5.55 -60.38
CA LEU A 99 -7.60 -5.18 -59.41
C LEU A 99 -7.90 -6.32 -58.43
N TYR A 100 -7.99 -7.56 -58.90
CA TYR A 100 -8.27 -8.72 -58.04
C TYR A 100 -7.10 -9.03 -57.09
N TYR A 101 -5.86 -8.76 -57.51
CA TYR A 101 -4.70 -8.91 -56.64
C TYR A 101 -4.67 -7.83 -55.56
N TRP A 102 -5.01 -6.58 -55.90
CA TRP A 102 -5.22 -5.52 -54.92
C TRP A 102 -6.34 -5.85 -53.93
N GLU A 103 -7.45 -6.43 -54.40
CA GLU A 103 -8.54 -6.87 -53.53
C GLU A 103 -8.09 -7.95 -52.54
N ILE A 104 -7.43 -9.02 -53.01
CA ILE A 104 -7.03 -10.16 -52.18
C ILE A 104 -5.95 -9.78 -51.17
N PHE A 105 -4.91 -9.07 -51.62
CA PHE A 105 -3.70 -8.83 -50.81
C PHE A 105 -3.75 -7.52 -50.01
N PHE A 106 -4.63 -6.57 -50.35
CA PHE A 106 -4.73 -5.29 -49.65
C PHE A 106 -6.14 -4.98 -49.14
N HIS A 107 -7.15 -4.84 -50.03
CA HIS A 107 -8.46 -4.34 -49.60
C HIS A 107 -9.19 -5.30 -48.66
N ALA A 108 -9.15 -6.61 -48.92
CA ALA A 108 -9.80 -7.60 -48.05
C ALA A 108 -9.15 -7.67 -46.66
N PRO A 109 -7.81 -7.82 -46.51
CA PRO A 109 -7.17 -7.76 -45.19
C PRO A 109 -7.46 -6.46 -44.44
N PHE A 110 -7.41 -5.32 -45.14
CA PHE A 110 -7.67 -4.01 -44.55
C PHE A 110 -9.11 -3.85 -44.07
N LEU A 111 -10.09 -4.29 -44.87
CA LEU A 111 -11.52 -4.26 -44.51
C LEU A 111 -11.82 -5.21 -43.34
N ILE A 112 -11.22 -6.40 -43.32
CA ILE A 112 -11.39 -7.37 -42.22
C ILE A 112 -10.81 -6.80 -40.92
N ALA A 113 -9.64 -6.18 -40.97
CA ALA A 113 -9.04 -5.52 -39.81
C ALA A 113 -9.93 -4.40 -39.27
N GLN A 114 -10.51 -3.57 -40.15
CA GLN A 114 -11.46 -2.52 -39.77
C GLN A 114 -12.74 -3.09 -39.14
N ALA A 115 -13.31 -4.15 -39.72
CA ALA A 115 -14.50 -4.80 -39.17
C ALA A 115 -14.23 -5.43 -37.80
N LEU A 116 -13.06 -6.05 -37.60
CA LEU A 116 -12.65 -6.62 -36.31
C LEU A 116 -12.40 -5.54 -35.26
N ASN A 117 -11.78 -4.42 -35.64
CA ASN A 117 -11.61 -3.26 -34.77
C ASN A 117 -12.97 -2.68 -34.35
N GLY A 118 -13.90 -2.48 -35.31
CA GLY A 118 -15.27 -2.02 -35.02
C GLY A 118 -16.06 -2.98 -34.11
N ALA A 119 -15.73 -4.28 -34.14
CA ALA A 119 -16.24 -5.31 -33.25
C ALA A 119 -15.44 -5.46 -31.93
N GLN A 120 -14.49 -4.57 -31.64
CA GLN A 120 -13.61 -4.56 -30.46
C GLN A 120 -12.71 -5.80 -30.30
N ARG A 121 -12.43 -6.53 -31.39
CA ARG A 121 -11.47 -7.64 -31.44
C ARG A 121 -10.08 -7.13 -31.81
N PHE A 122 -9.49 -6.33 -30.92
CA PHE A 122 -8.31 -5.53 -31.23
C PHE A 122 -7.04 -6.33 -31.55
N GLU A 123 -6.82 -7.44 -30.85
CA GLU A 123 -5.67 -8.33 -31.11
C GLU A 123 -5.80 -9.00 -32.50
N ASP A 124 -7.00 -9.48 -32.83
CA ASP A 124 -7.28 -10.04 -34.15
C ASP A 124 -7.15 -8.97 -35.25
N ALA A 125 -7.69 -7.78 -35.03
CA ALA A 125 -7.58 -6.66 -35.96
C ALA A 125 -6.11 -6.26 -36.20
N LYS A 126 -5.30 -6.19 -35.13
CA LYS A 126 -3.85 -5.96 -35.22
C LYS A 126 -3.20 -7.00 -36.12
N ARG A 127 -3.47 -8.29 -35.91
CA ARG A 127 -2.94 -9.37 -36.74
C ARG A 127 -3.33 -9.24 -38.22
N TRP A 128 -4.54 -8.77 -38.51
CA TRP A 128 -4.97 -8.54 -39.89
C TRP A 128 -4.33 -7.31 -40.54
N TYR A 129 -4.12 -6.22 -39.79
CA TYR A 129 -3.31 -5.10 -40.28
C TYR A 129 -1.86 -5.52 -40.54
N GLU A 130 -1.31 -6.45 -39.75
CA GLU A 130 0.06 -6.98 -39.89
C GLU A 130 0.28 -7.81 -41.16
N TYR A 131 -0.78 -8.24 -41.85
CA TYR A 131 -0.64 -8.78 -43.20
C TYR A 131 -0.36 -7.72 -44.27
N VAL A 132 -0.45 -6.43 -43.94
CA VAL A 132 -0.16 -5.31 -44.84
C VAL A 132 0.99 -4.46 -44.29
N PHE A 133 0.98 -4.15 -42.99
CA PHE A 133 1.98 -3.35 -42.30
C PHE A 133 2.34 -3.98 -40.95
N ASP A 134 3.56 -4.52 -40.84
CA ASP A 134 4.09 -5.11 -39.62
C ASP A 134 5.32 -4.32 -39.12
N PRO A 135 5.15 -3.45 -38.10
CA PRO A 135 6.25 -2.63 -37.60
C PRO A 135 7.31 -3.42 -36.82
N THR A 136 7.11 -4.72 -36.57
CA THR A 136 8.09 -5.56 -35.85
C THR A 136 9.22 -6.09 -36.74
N HIS A 137 9.10 -5.94 -38.07
CA HIS A 137 10.08 -6.37 -39.06
C HIS A 137 10.74 -5.14 -39.73
N PRO A 138 11.78 -4.53 -39.13
CA PRO A 138 12.34 -3.25 -39.59
C PRO A 138 12.92 -3.28 -41.01
N ASP A 139 13.34 -4.45 -41.50
CA ASP A 139 13.88 -4.63 -42.85
C ASP A 139 12.79 -4.88 -43.92
N SER A 140 11.53 -5.13 -43.53
CA SER A 140 10.40 -5.44 -44.44
C SER A 140 9.01 -5.15 -43.83
N TYR A 141 8.82 -3.96 -43.27
CA TYR A 141 7.60 -3.61 -42.54
C TYR A 141 6.36 -3.46 -43.42
N TRP A 142 6.51 -3.29 -44.74
CA TRP A 142 5.42 -3.43 -45.71
C TRP A 142 5.34 -4.88 -46.20
N ARG A 143 4.19 -5.52 -45.98
CA ARG A 143 3.92 -6.91 -46.38
C ARG A 143 3.08 -7.00 -47.67
N PHE A 144 2.92 -5.87 -48.36
CA PHE A 144 2.21 -5.77 -49.64
C PHE A 144 3.17 -5.27 -50.73
N LEU A 145 3.38 -6.08 -51.78
CA LEU A 145 4.42 -5.89 -52.78
C LEU A 145 4.35 -4.50 -53.49
N PRO A 146 3.17 -3.99 -53.91
CA PRO A 146 3.07 -2.63 -54.47
C PRO A 146 3.48 -1.51 -53.50
N PHE A 147 3.45 -1.74 -52.18
CA PHE A 147 3.97 -0.77 -51.22
C PHE A 147 5.49 -0.87 -51.04
N LEU A 148 6.14 -1.99 -51.36
CA LEU A 148 7.60 -2.03 -51.39
C LEU A 148 8.15 -1.32 -52.63
N ALA A 149 7.48 -1.46 -53.77
CA ALA A 149 7.91 -0.83 -55.02
C ALA A 149 7.96 0.71 -54.96
N VAL A 150 7.17 1.35 -54.09
CA VAL A 150 7.10 2.82 -53.97
C VAL A 150 7.87 3.32 -52.71
N ASP A 151 8.57 2.44 -51.98
CA ASP A 151 9.41 2.77 -50.81
C ASP A 151 10.89 2.47 -51.12
N LEU A 152 11.61 3.48 -51.62
CA LEU A 152 12.96 3.30 -52.15
C LEU A 152 13.98 2.84 -51.09
N ASP A 153 13.82 3.27 -49.83
CA ASP A 153 14.72 2.86 -48.75
C ASP A 153 14.45 1.42 -48.32
N ALA A 154 13.17 1.01 -48.24
CA ALA A 154 12.81 -0.38 -47.98
C ALA A 154 13.31 -1.31 -49.11
N LEU A 155 13.09 -0.92 -50.37
CA LEU A 155 13.56 -1.70 -51.53
C LEU A 155 15.09 -1.75 -51.63
N ALA A 156 15.79 -0.65 -51.36
CA ALA A 156 17.26 -0.62 -51.32
C ALA A 156 17.82 -1.48 -50.17
N SER A 157 17.12 -1.53 -49.03
CA SER A 157 17.48 -2.38 -47.90
C SER A 157 17.24 -3.85 -48.22
N ALA A 158 16.11 -4.20 -48.84
CA ALA A 158 15.81 -5.55 -49.32
C ALA A 158 16.89 -6.04 -50.29
N LEU A 159 17.24 -5.26 -51.31
CA LEU A 159 18.32 -5.56 -52.25
C LEU A 159 19.69 -5.74 -51.58
N THR A 160 19.97 -4.96 -50.54
CA THR A 160 21.22 -5.11 -49.76
C THR A 160 21.20 -6.40 -48.94
N GLY A 161 20.03 -6.77 -48.40
CA GLY A 161 19.78 -8.03 -47.72
C GLY A 161 19.93 -9.23 -48.66
N ASP A 162 19.40 -9.14 -49.89
CA ASP A 162 19.53 -10.18 -50.90
C ASP A 162 20.99 -10.43 -51.27
N LEU A 163 21.79 -9.37 -51.46
CA LEU A 163 23.23 -9.50 -51.69
C LEU A 163 23.90 -10.25 -50.53
N ALA A 164 23.64 -9.84 -49.28
CA ALA A 164 24.15 -10.53 -48.11
C ALA A 164 23.72 -12.01 -48.04
N ALA A 165 22.47 -12.32 -48.42
CA ALA A 165 21.96 -13.68 -48.48
C ALA A 165 22.69 -14.53 -49.55
N LEU A 166 23.04 -13.94 -50.70
CA LEU A 166 23.86 -14.62 -51.71
C LEU A 166 25.27 -14.91 -51.20
N ARG A 167 25.90 -13.98 -50.48
CA ARG A 167 27.21 -14.19 -49.85
C ARG A 167 27.15 -15.32 -48.84
N ASP A 168 26.15 -15.31 -47.96
CA ASP A 168 25.97 -16.31 -46.91
C ASP A 168 25.65 -17.68 -47.52
N ALA A 169 24.97 -17.72 -48.67
CA ALA A 169 24.74 -18.91 -49.47
C ALA A 169 25.98 -19.35 -50.29
N GLY A 170 27.10 -18.63 -50.23
CA GLY A 170 28.36 -18.97 -50.90
C GLY A 170 28.36 -18.71 -52.41
N LEU A 171 27.51 -17.80 -52.91
CA LEU A 171 27.45 -17.40 -54.31
C LEU A 171 28.33 -16.15 -54.56
N PRO A 172 28.89 -15.99 -55.78
CA PRO A 172 29.69 -14.83 -56.13
C PRO A 172 28.80 -13.58 -56.28
N GLU A 173 28.69 -12.78 -55.21
CA GLU A 173 27.88 -11.54 -55.20
C GLU A 173 28.56 -10.36 -55.92
N GLU A 174 29.91 -10.35 -55.97
CA GLU A 174 30.72 -9.20 -56.43
C GLU A 174 30.28 -8.58 -57.78
N PRO A 175 29.98 -9.35 -58.85
CA PRO A 175 29.55 -8.77 -60.12
C PRO A 175 28.18 -8.10 -60.04
N VAL A 176 27.26 -8.69 -59.27
CA VAL A 176 25.90 -8.16 -59.10
C VAL A 176 25.93 -6.96 -58.15
N ALA A 177 26.71 -7.02 -57.08
CA ALA A 177 26.93 -5.91 -56.16
C ALA A 177 27.55 -4.69 -56.87
N ALA A 178 28.50 -4.91 -57.78
CA ALA A 178 29.09 -3.83 -58.57
C ALA A 178 28.08 -3.19 -59.53
N ALA A 179 27.22 -3.98 -60.18
CA ALA A 179 26.15 -3.48 -61.04
C ALA A 179 25.03 -2.76 -60.26
N LEU A 180 24.70 -3.25 -59.06
CA LEU A 180 23.67 -2.68 -58.19
C LEU A 180 24.12 -1.44 -57.42
N ALA A 181 25.40 -1.30 -57.10
CA ALA A 181 25.93 -0.18 -56.33
C ALA A 181 25.47 1.22 -56.82
N PRO A 182 25.55 1.57 -58.14
CA PRO A 182 25.06 2.85 -58.62
C PRO A 182 23.54 3.00 -58.49
N VAL A 183 22.78 1.93 -58.71
CA VAL A 183 21.31 1.91 -58.58
C VAL A 183 20.90 2.11 -57.12
N LEU A 184 21.52 1.38 -56.19
CA LEU A 184 21.29 1.50 -54.74
C LEU A 184 21.65 2.87 -54.19
N ALA A 185 22.79 3.43 -54.61
CA ALA A 185 23.21 4.77 -54.20
C ALA A 185 22.22 5.84 -54.71
N ALA A 186 21.76 5.70 -55.95
CA ALA A 186 20.80 6.63 -56.54
C ALA A 186 19.39 6.47 -55.94
N MET A 187 18.95 5.25 -55.62
CA MET A 187 17.69 5.00 -54.89
C MET A 187 17.71 5.63 -53.49
N ARG A 188 18.78 5.43 -52.71
CA ARG A 188 18.91 6.06 -51.38
C ARG A 188 19.01 7.58 -51.45
N ALA A 189 19.65 8.12 -52.48
CA ALA A 189 19.69 9.56 -52.71
C ALA A 189 18.31 10.15 -53.06
N LEU A 190 17.46 9.37 -53.75
CA LEU A 190 16.09 9.74 -54.12
C LEU A 190 15.07 9.49 -53.01
N ALA A 191 15.30 8.52 -52.13
CA ALA A 191 14.32 8.07 -51.16
C ALA A 191 13.68 9.20 -50.33
N PRO A 192 14.42 10.22 -49.83
CA PRO A 192 13.82 11.35 -49.14
C PRO A 192 12.83 12.14 -50.01
N ALA A 193 13.16 12.37 -51.28
CA ALA A 193 12.31 13.09 -52.21
C ALA A 193 11.02 12.33 -52.54
N VAL A 194 11.10 11.00 -52.65
CA VAL A 194 9.97 10.12 -52.97
C VAL A 194 9.07 9.92 -51.77
N ALA A 195 9.63 9.72 -50.57
CA ALA A 195 8.87 9.65 -49.32
C ALA A 195 8.12 10.96 -49.02
N GLN A 196 8.70 12.10 -49.40
CA GLN A 196 8.14 13.43 -49.19
C GLN A 196 7.28 13.93 -50.36
N ASN A 197 7.22 13.18 -51.49
CA ASN A 197 6.63 13.63 -52.76
C ASN A 197 7.14 15.02 -53.20
N ARG A 198 8.44 15.28 -53.06
CA ARG A 198 9.07 16.56 -53.36
C ARG A 198 9.39 16.70 -54.86
N ASP A 199 8.87 17.74 -55.48
CA ASP A 199 9.29 18.27 -56.78
C ASP A 199 10.00 19.64 -56.49
N PRO A 200 10.66 20.36 -57.41
CA PRO A 200 11.68 19.72 -58.19
C PRO A 200 12.67 19.02 -57.26
N VAL A 201 12.98 17.79 -57.64
CA VAL A 201 14.20 17.11 -57.22
C VAL A 201 15.39 18.03 -57.50
N THR A 202 16.29 18.17 -56.52
CA THR A 202 17.57 18.88 -56.67
C THR A 202 18.31 18.37 -57.91
N GLU A 203 19.24 19.14 -58.45
CA GLU A 203 20.06 18.67 -59.59
C GLU A 203 20.73 17.30 -59.30
N GLN A 204 21.08 17.06 -58.02
CA GLN A 204 21.63 15.79 -57.55
C GLN A 204 20.58 14.66 -57.51
N GLU A 205 19.37 14.92 -57.04
CA GLU A 205 18.26 13.97 -57.06
C GLU A 205 17.74 13.75 -58.49
N ARG A 206 17.77 14.75 -59.38
CA ARG A 206 17.44 14.59 -60.81
C ARG A 206 18.48 13.73 -61.52
N ALA A 207 19.76 13.93 -61.21
CA ALA A 207 20.82 13.05 -61.69
C ALA A 207 20.66 11.62 -61.14
N ALA A 208 20.25 11.47 -59.88
CA ALA A 208 19.93 10.18 -59.29
C ALA A 208 18.69 9.55 -59.95
N LEU A 209 17.64 10.32 -60.26
CA LEU A 209 16.45 9.85 -60.97
C LEU A 209 16.84 9.31 -62.33
N LEU A 210 17.58 10.09 -63.12
CA LEU A 210 18.10 9.67 -64.42
C LEU A 210 18.99 8.43 -64.33
N ALA A 211 19.74 8.28 -63.24
CA ALA A 211 20.56 7.10 -62.98
C ALA A 211 19.74 5.86 -62.60
N VAL A 212 18.71 6.02 -61.76
CA VAL A 212 17.79 4.93 -61.38
C VAL A 212 16.86 4.56 -62.53
N THR A 213 16.52 5.47 -63.44
CA THR A 213 15.63 5.15 -64.57
C THR A 213 16.37 4.82 -65.86
N ALA A 214 17.71 4.82 -65.86
CA ALA A 214 18.52 4.52 -67.03
C ALA A 214 18.35 3.05 -67.48
N PRO A 215 17.87 2.78 -68.70
CA PRO A 215 17.71 1.40 -69.18
C PRO A 215 19.02 0.61 -69.17
N ALA A 216 20.14 1.27 -69.49
CA ALA A 216 21.46 0.64 -69.52
C ALA A 216 21.91 0.11 -68.14
N ALA A 217 21.59 0.83 -67.06
CA ALA A 217 21.95 0.40 -65.70
C ALA A 217 21.17 -0.86 -65.29
N HIS A 218 19.88 -0.94 -65.65
CA HIS A 218 19.05 -2.11 -65.40
C HIS A 218 19.38 -3.29 -66.30
N GLU A 219 19.83 -3.05 -67.54
CA GLU A 219 20.32 -4.11 -68.43
C GLU A 219 21.60 -4.76 -67.88
N GLU A 220 22.53 -3.97 -67.31
CA GLU A 220 23.73 -4.49 -66.65
C GLU A 220 23.39 -5.33 -65.42
N VAL A 221 22.48 -4.85 -64.57
CA VAL A 221 21.98 -5.61 -63.40
C VAL A 221 21.26 -6.88 -63.84
N ALA A 222 20.35 -6.80 -64.81
CA ALA A 222 19.59 -7.94 -65.32
C ALA A 222 20.50 -9.00 -65.94
N THR A 223 21.57 -8.59 -66.63
CA THR A 223 22.57 -9.51 -67.18
C THR A 223 23.34 -10.21 -66.08
N ALA A 224 23.82 -9.47 -65.07
CA ALA A 224 24.56 -10.06 -63.93
C ALA A 224 23.70 -11.04 -63.12
N VAL A 225 22.42 -10.73 -62.92
CA VAL A 225 21.44 -11.61 -62.26
C VAL A 225 21.12 -12.84 -63.14
N ALA A 226 20.96 -12.66 -64.44
CA ALA A 226 20.69 -13.75 -65.38
C ALA A 226 21.85 -14.74 -65.46
N ASP A 227 23.10 -14.26 -65.44
CA ASP A 227 24.30 -15.11 -65.39
C ASP A 227 24.35 -15.95 -64.11
N LEU A 228 23.94 -15.37 -62.98
CA LEU A 228 23.85 -16.09 -61.71
C LEU A 228 22.72 -17.13 -61.72
N ALA A 229 21.57 -16.78 -62.29
CA ALA A 229 20.40 -17.66 -62.42
C ALA A 229 20.61 -18.81 -63.44
N ALA A 230 21.49 -18.63 -64.43
CA ALA A 230 21.79 -19.64 -65.44
C ALA A 230 22.64 -20.82 -64.91
N ARG A 231 23.12 -20.75 -63.66
CA ARG A 231 23.86 -21.83 -63.01
C ARG A 231 22.98 -23.05 -62.74
N THR A 232 23.40 -24.21 -63.23
CA THR A 232 22.67 -25.47 -63.07
C THR A 232 22.94 -26.19 -61.75
N ASP A 233 23.90 -25.72 -60.96
CA ASP A 233 24.44 -26.39 -59.76
C ASP A 233 23.96 -25.78 -58.43
N LEU A 234 22.92 -24.94 -58.45
CA LEU A 234 22.43 -24.23 -57.28
C LEU A 234 21.61 -25.14 -56.34
N THR A 235 21.93 -25.11 -55.05
CA THR A 235 21.08 -25.68 -53.99
C THR A 235 19.71 -24.98 -53.95
N PRO A 236 18.66 -25.58 -53.33
CA PRO A 236 17.37 -24.91 -53.16
C PRO A 236 17.50 -23.51 -52.52
N ALA A 237 18.21 -23.38 -51.40
CA ALA A 237 18.42 -22.09 -50.73
C ALA A 237 19.14 -21.05 -51.60
N GLN A 238 20.10 -21.49 -52.42
CA GLN A 238 20.78 -20.62 -53.38
C GLN A 238 19.86 -20.18 -54.53
N ARG A 239 18.93 -21.04 -54.97
CA ARG A 239 17.93 -20.67 -55.98
C ARG A 239 16.94 -19.66 -55.44
N ASP A 240 16.50 -19.84 -54.20
CA ASP A 240 15.57 -18.92 -53.54
C ASP A 240 16.23 -17.53 -53.34
N ALA A 241 17.49 -17.48 -52.91
CA ALA A 241 18.25 -16.23 -52.79
C ALA A 241 18.44 -15.50 -54.13
N VAL A 242 18.68 -16.24 -55.22
CA VAL A 242 18.78 -15.67 -56.58
C VAL A 242 17.42 -15.20 -57.10
N ALA A 243 16.33 -15.90 -56.76
CA ALA A 243 14.97 -15.51 -57.14
C ALA A 243 14.54 -14.21 -56.44
N ALA A 244 14.75 -14.09 -55.13
CA ALA A 244 14.45 -12.87 -54.37
C ALA A 244 15.24 -11.65 -54.90
N LEU A 245 16.54 -11.82 -55.14
CA LEU A 245 17.37 -10.77 -55.75
C LEU A 245 16.84 -10.37 -57.13
N ARG A 246 16.48 -11.35 -57.97
CA ARG A 246 15.95 -11.11 -59.31
C ARG A 246 14.64 -10.34 -59.26
N GLU A 247 13.82 -10.58 -58.26
CA GLU A 247 12.56 -9.88 -58.11
C GLU A 247 12.75 -8.44 -57.66
N HIS A 248 13.49 -8.19 -56.57
CA HIS A 248 13.72 -6.83 -56.10
C HIS A 248 14.46 -5.98 -57.15
N THR A 249 15.30 -6.61 -58.00
CA THR A 249 15.95 -5.91 -59.13
C THR A 249 14.97 -5.59 -60.26
N LEU A 250 14.00 -6.46 -60.54
CA LEU A 250 12.91 -6.16 -61.48
C LEU A 250 11.99 -5.05 -60.95
N MET A 251 11.68 -5.08 -59.65
CA MET A 251 10.93 -4.00 -59.01
C MET A 251 11.68 -2.67 -59.11
N ALA A 252 13.00 -2.69 -58.89
CA ALA A 252 13.86 -1.52 -59.06
C ALA A 252 13.89 -1.02 -60.52
N ALA A 253 13.80 -1.92 -61.50
CA ALA A 253 13.71 -1.56 -62.91
C ALA A 253 12.35 -0.96 -63.29
N ASP A 254 11.27 -1.42 -62.67
CA ASP A 254 9.92 -0.90 -62.89
C ASP A 254 9.65 0.45 -62.20
N LEU A 255 10.55 0.89 -61.30
CA LEU A 255 10.49 2.22 -60.69
C LEU A 255 10.34 3.35 -61.72
N ALA A 256 11.00 3.24 -62.88
CA ALA A 256 10.89 4.25 -63.94
C ALA A 256 9.43 4.49 -64.37
N LYS A 257 8.65 3.43 -64.54
CA LYS A 257 7.22 3.51 -64.91
C LYS A 257 6.36 4.06 -63.78
N GLN A 258 6.74 3.79 -62.54
CA GLN A 258 6.04 4.31 -61.38
C GLN A 258 6.32 5.80 -61.20
N PHE A 259 7.56 6.24 -61.41
CA PHE A 259 7.95 7.65 -61.43
C PHE A 259 7.32 8.42 -62.58
N ASP A 260 7.25 7.84 -63.77
CA ASP A 260 6.57 8.47 -64.91
C ASP A 260 5.06 8.61 -64.64
N ALA A 261 4.42 7.61 -64.03
CA ALA A 261 3.00 7.68 -63.64
C ALA A 261 2.74 8.64 -62.46
N LEU A 262 3.65 8.72 -61.50
CA LEU A 262 3.62 9.69 -60.38
C LEU A 262 3.93 11.13 -60.85
N GLY A 263 4.74 11.26 -61.89
CA GLY A 263 5.22 12.51 -62.47
C GLY A 263 4.30 13.08 -63.56
N ASP A 264 3.33 12.32 -64.06
CA ASP A 264 2.31 12.81 -64.99
C ASP A 264 1.26 13.63 -64.23
N ARG A 265 1.67 14.86 -63.91
CA ARG A 265 0.84 15.89 -63.29
C ARG A 265 -0.45 16.11 -64.06
N GLU A 266 -0.44 15.97 -65.39
CA GLU A 266 -1.64 16.11 -66.23
C GLU A 266 -2.61 14.95 -66.00
N ASN A 267 -2.15 13.71 -65.84
CA ASN A 267 -3.03 12.58 -65.51
C ASN A 267 -3.59 12.66 -64.09
N LEU A 268 -2.79 13.04 -63.09
CA LEU A 268 -3.28 13.30 -61.73
C LEU A 268 -4.34 14.41 -61.74
N LEU A 269 -4.10 15.44 -62.53
CA LEU A 269 -5.02 16.54 -62.75
C LEU A 269 -6.30 16.13 -63.45
N THR A 270 -6.15 15.30 -64.47
CA THR A 270 -7.26 14.78 -65.27
C THR A 270 -8.11 13.87 -64.40
N ALA A 271 -7.53 12.94 -63.65
CA ALA A 271 -8.24 12.12 -62.68
C ALA A 271 -8.95 12.96 -61.60
N TYR A 272 -8.31 14.00 -61.08
CA TYR A 272 -8.96 14.92 -60.14
C TYR A 272 -10.06 15.76 -60.79
N ARG A 273 -9.93 16.16 -62.06
CA ARG A 273 -10.94 16.96 -62.78
C ARG A 273 -12.13 16.11 -63.21
N ASP A 274 -11.86 14.88 -63.62
CA ASP A 274 -12.84 13.94 -64.13
C ASP A 274 -13.60 13.28 -62.95
N ASP A 275 -12.89 12.90 -61.88
CA ASP A 275 -13.44 12.24 -60.69
C ASP A 275 -13.00 12.92 -59.36
N PRO A 276 -13.32 14.21 -59.12
CA PRO A 276 -12.83 15.00 -57.98
C PRO A 276 -13.23 14.50 -56.59
N PHE A 277 -14.25 13.64 -56.53
CA PHE A 277 -14.84 13.17 -55.27
C PHE A 277 -14.54 11.70 -54.98
N ASP A 278 -13.77 11.01 -55.84
CA ASP A 278 -13.31 9.66 -55.57
C ASP A 278 -11.90 9.68 -54.95
N PRO A 279 -11.77 9.46 -53.62
CA PRO A 279 -10.46 9.41 -52.99
C PRO A 279 -9.62 8.21 -53.44
N HIS A 280 -10.24 7.13 -53.94
CA HIS A 280 -9.54 5.94 -54.42
C HIS A 280 -8.87 6.20 -55.77
N ALA A 281 -9.53 6.89 -56.70
CA ALA A 281 -8.93 7.30 -57.98
C ALA A 281 -7.63 8.10 -57.80
N ILE A 282 -7.58 8.96 -56.78
CA ILE A 282 -6.39 9.73 -56.41
C ILE A 282 -5.35 8.84 -55.69
N ALA A 283 -5.80 7.96 -54.79
CA ALA A 283 -4.92 7.07 -54.03
C ALA A 283 -4.24 5.98 -54.91
N ASP A 284 -4.88 5.56 -56.00
CA ASP A 284 -4.33 4.62 -56.98
C ASP A 284 -3.15 5.24 -57.74
N LEU A 285 -3.23 6.54 -58.04
CA LEU A 285 -2.14 7.31 -58.64
C LEU A 285 -1.08 7.72 -57.60
N ARG A 286 -1.44 7.77 -56.31
CA ARG A 286 -0.55 8.12 -55.20
C ARG A 286 -0.63 7.08 -54.06
N PRO A 287 0.04 5.92 -54.18
CA PRO A 287 -0.05 4.82 -53.21
C PRO A 287 0.31 5.18 -51.76
N VAL A 288 1.09 6.26 -51.56
CA VAL A 288 1.39 6.82 -50.23
C VAL A 288 0.13 7.17 -49.43
N ALA A 289 -0.98 7.52 -50.10
CA ALA A 289 -2.26 7.78 -49.44
C ALA A 289 -2.79 6.53 -48.73
N TYR A 290 -2.77 5.37 -49.39
CA TYR A 290 -3.18 4.11 -48.78
C TYR A 290 -2.26 3.69 -47.64
N ARG A 291 -0.94 3.88 -47.77
CA ARG A 291 0.00 3.60 -46.67
C ARG A 291 -0.31 4.40 -45.41
N ARG A 292 -0.56 5.71 -45.57
CA ARG A 292 -0.96 6.57 -44.46
C ARG A 292 -2.26 6.08 -43.83
N ALA A 293 -3.25 5.70 -44.65
CA ALA A 293 -4.51 5.15 -44.15
C ALA A 293 -4.30 3.86 -43.34
N VAL A 294 -3.42 2.96 -43.78
CA VAL A 294 -3.08 1.74 -43.02
C VAL A 294 -2.47 2.07 -41.67
N VAL A 295 -1.45 2.94 -41.64
CA VAL A 295 -0.79 3.33 -40.39
C VAL A 295 -1.77 4.02 -39.44
N MET A 296 -2.58 4.95 -39.95
CA MET A 296 -3.62 5.63 -39.16
C MET A 296 -4.59 4.61 -38.55
N ARG A 297 -5.05 3.63 -39.32
CA ARG A 297 -5.96 2.57 -38.83
C ARG A 297 -5.30 1.57 -37.88
N TYR A 298 -4.01 1.31 -38.06
CA TYR A 298 -3.23 0.52 -37.11
C TYR A 298 -3.12 1.24 -35.76
N VAL A 299 -2.81 2.54 -35.80
CA VAL A 299 -2.75 3.40 -34.61
C VAL A 299 -4.14 3.52 -33.97
N ASP A 300 -5.21 3.74 -34.73
CA ASP A 300 -6.59 3.69 -34.23
C ASP A 300 -6.82 2.43 -33.39
N ASN A 301 -6.43 1.27 -33.93
CA ASN A 301 -6.59 0.00 -33.25
C ASN A 301 -5.84 -0.10 -31.93
N LEU A 302 -4.60 0.38 -31.87
CA LEU A 302 -3.84 0.44 -30.62
C LEU A 302 -4.47 1.39 -29.60
N LEU A 303 -4.93 2.56 -30.05
CA LEU A 303 -5.53 3.57 -29.18
C LEU A 303 -6.90 3.14 -28.66
N ASP A 304 -7.70 2.49 -29.49
CA ASP A 304 -9.02 1.99 -29.10
C ASP A 304 -8.88 0.81 -28.12
N TRP A 305 -7.89 -0.06 -28.34
CA TRP A 305 -7.56 -1.13 -27.40
C TRP A 305 -7.03 -0.57 -26.07
N GLY A 306 -6.10 0.38 -26.13
CA GLY A 306 -5.60 1.09 -24.95
C GLY A 306 -6.73 1.78 -24.20
N ASP A 307 -7.66 2.43 -24.89
CA ASP A 307 -8.83 3.08 -24.29
C ASP A 307 -9.78 2.07 -23.63
N LEU A 308 -9.97 0.87 -24.21
CA LEU A 308 -10.74 -0.20 -23.58
C LEU A 308 -10.10 -0.64 -22.25
N LEU A 309 -8.79 -0.90 -22.25
CA LEU A 309 -8.05 -1.33 -21.05
C LEU A 309 -7.99 -0.22 -20.00
N PHE A 310 -7.76 1.02 -20.42
CA PHE A 310 -7.72 2.17 -19.51
C PHE A 310 -9.08 2.43 -18.82
N ARG A 311 -10.19 2.08 -19.48
CA ARG A 311 -11.54 2.12 -18.88
C ARG A 311 -11.74 1.07 -17.78
N GLN A 312 -11.01 -0.05 -17.78
CA GLN A 312 -11.11 -1.08 -16.74
C GLN A 312 -10.48 -0.61 -15.41
N TYR A 313 -9.44 0.22 -15.51
CA TYR A 313 -8.84 0.96 -14.39
C TYR A 313 -8.34 0.09 -13.22
N THR A 314 -7.71 -1.04 -13.53
CA THR A 314 -6.92 -1.85 -12.59
C THR A 314 -5.41 -1.55 -12.78
N PRO A 315 -4.54 -1.81 -11.78
CA PRO A 315 -3.09 -1.61 -11.95
C PRO A 315 -2.53 -2.29 -13.21
N GLU A 316 -2.92 -3.54 -13.44
CA GLU A 316 -2.45 -4.35 -14.57
C GLU A 316 -2.98 -3.81 -15.91
N SER A 317 -4.28 -3.48 -15.99
CA SER A 317 -4.88 -2.96 -17.22
C SER A 317 -4.40 -1.55 -17.57
N VAL A 318 -4.07 -0.73 -16.57
CA VAL A 318 -3.47 0.59 -16.78
C VAL A 318 -2.03 0.47 -17.28
N ASP A 319 -1.25 -0.48 -16.76
CA ASP A 319 0.10 -0.75 -17.26
C ASP A 319 0.07 -1.29 -18.70
N GLU A 320 -0.87 -2.17 -19.03
CA GLU A 320 -1.05 -2.69 -20.39
C GLU A 320 -1.52 -1.60 -21.37
N ALA A 321 -2.51 -0.78 -20.97
CA ALA A 321 -2.94 0.38 -21.74
C ALA A 321 -1.77 1.35 -22.01
N ARG A 322 -0.94 1.61 -20.99
CA ARG A 322 0.27 2.43 -21.13
C ARG A 322 1.19 1.86 -22.21
N MET A 323 1.42 0.55 -22.25
CA MET A 323 2.26 -0.07 -23.28
C MET A 323 1.72 0.17 -24.69
N LEU A 324 0.41 0.04 -24.90
CA LEU A 324 -0.23 0.30 -26.19
C LEU A 324 -0.14 1.77 -26.61
N TYR A 325 -0.33 2.70 -25.67
CA TYR A 325 -0.18 4.13 -25.97
C TYR A 325 1.27 4.53 -26.26
N VAL A 326 2.25 3.90 -25.59
CA VAL A 326 3.67 4.08 -25.89
C VAL A 326 3.99 3.52 -27.26
N LEU A 327 3.50 2.33 -27.61
CA LEU A 327 3.68 1.78 -28.97
C LEU A 327 3.07 2.70 -30.04
N ALA A 328 1.87 3.25 -29.79
CA ALA A 328 1.27 4.22 -30.68
C ALA A 328 2.09 5.52 -30.79
N TYR A 329 2.67 6.00 -29.68
CA TYR A 329 3.58 7.14 -29.68
C TYR A 329 4.85 6.86 -30.51
N ASP A 330 5.46 5.69 -30.32
CA ASP A 330 6.69 5.29 -31.01
C ASP A 330 6.47 5.17 -32.53
N LEU A 331 5.28 4.73 -32.95
CA LEU A 331 4.88 4.70 -34.37
C LEU A 331 4.62 6.09 -34.96
N LEU A 332 4.05 7.01 -34.18
CA LEU A 332 3.79 8.38 -34.62
C LEU A 332 5.06 9.24 -34.63
N GLY A 333 6.01 8.97 -33.74
CA GLY A 333 7.21 9.77 -33.53
C GLY A 333 6.94 11.08 -32.78
N GLU A 334 7.97 11.92 -32.67
CA GLU A 334 7.86 13.22 -32.02
C GLU A 334 6.83 14.11 -32.72
N ARG A 335 6.01 14.80 -31.92
CA ARG A 335 5.02 15.72 -32.45
C ARG A 335 5.71 16.87 -33.19
N PRO A 336 5.28 17.21 -34.43
CA PRO A 336 5.82 18.34 -35.17
C PRO A 336 5.77 19.66 -34.38
N GLU A 337 6.86 20.43 -34.38
CA GLU A 337 6.90 21.74 -33.72
C GLU A 337 6.06 22.78 -34.49
N ARG A 338 5.07 23.36 -33.82
CA ARG A 338 4.25 24.44 -34.38
C ARG A 338 5.04 25.74 -34.39
N LEU A 339 5.67 26.09 -35.53
CA LEU A 339 6.51 27.31 -35.68
C LEU A 339 5.75 28.66 -35.59
N GLY A 340 4.50 28.65 -35.12
CA GLY A 340 3.66 29.84 -34.90
C GLY A 340 2.78 30.20 -36.10
N THR A 341 1.74 31.01 -35.85
CA THR A 341 0.96 31.64 -36.91
C THR A 341 1.78 32.80 -37.48
N GLY A 342 2.21 32.71 -38.73
CA GLY A 342 2.66 33.90 -39.46
C GLY A 342 1.59 34.99 -39.37
N LEU A 343 2.00 36.26 -39.32
CA LEU A 343 1.05 37.38 -39.37
C LEU A 343 0.17 37.20 -40.63
N PRO A 344 -1.15 37.04 -40.51
CA PRO A 344 -2.01 36.89 -41.67
C PRO A 344 -1.86 38.13 -42.54
N ALA A 345 -1.70 37.94 -43.84
CA ALA A 345 -1.77 39.04 -44.78
C ALA A 345 -3.10 39.80 -44.57
N PRO A 346 -3.13 41.15 -44.67
CA PRO A 346 -4.34 41.93 -44.45
C PRO A 346 -5.46 41.45 -45.36
N ALA A 347 -6.69 41.33 -44.83
CA ALA A 347 -7.81 40.72 -45.53
C ALA A 347 -8.03 41.32 -46.93
N ALA A 348 -7.79 40.53 -47.98
CA ALA A 348 -7.97 40.93 -49.38
C ALA A 348 -9.27 40.33 -49.94
N SER A 349 -10.05 41.13 -50.66
CA SER A 349 -11.20 40.62 -51.43
C SER A 349 -10.73 39.77 -52.60
N TYR A 350 -11.52 38.80 -53.06
CA TYR A 350 -11.21 37.99 -54.24
C TYR A 350 -10.80 38.84 -55.46
N ALA A 351 -11.48 39.96 -55.69
CA ALA A 351 -11.18 40.91 -56.77
C ALA A 351 -9.88 41.72 -56.60
N GLY A 352 -9.28 41.70 -55.40
CA GLY A 352 -7.98 42.35 -55.11
C GLY A 352 -6.79 41.38 -55.17
N LEU A 353 -7.05 40.12 -55.50
CA LEU A 353 -6.04 39.10 -55.79
C LEU A 353 -5.80 39.10 -57.31
N ASP A 354 -5.16 40.14 -57.86
CA ASP A 354 -4.92 40.29 -59.30
C ASP A 354 -4.06 39.14 -59.87
N ALA A 355 -4.70 38.23 -60.61
CA ALA A 355 -4.07 37.39 -61.63
C ALA A 355 -5.09 37.20 -62.77
N GLU A 356 -4.68 37.46 -64.02
CA GLU A 356 -5.58 37.38 -65.17
C GLU A 356 -6.19 35.97 -65.33
N PRO A 357 -7.49 35.84 -65.64
CA PRO A 357 -8.22 34.55 -65.60
C PRO A 357 -7.87 33.56 -66.72
N GLY A 358 -6.89 33.88 -67.59
CA GLY A 358 -6.59 33.11 -68.80
C GLY A 358 -5.38 32.18 -68.72
N ASP A 359 -4.44 32.43 -67.81
CA ASP A 359 -3.19 31.64 -67.63
C ASP A 359 -3.17 30.85 -66.30
N LEU A 360 -4.27 30.88 -65.54
CA LEU A 360 -4.42 30.17 -64.27
C LEU A 360 -4.78 28.70 -64.52
N ASP A 361 -3.80 27.93 -65.00
CA ASP A 361 -3.73 26.51 -64.64
C ASP A 361 -3.48 26.45 -63.12
N LEU A 362 -4.57 26.64 -62.36
CA LEU A 362 -4.61 26.71 -60.90
C LEU A 362 -3.82 25.57 -60.27
N VAL A 363 -3.78 24.42 -60.95
CA VAL A 363 -3.07 23.25 -60.45
C VAL A 363 -1.61 23.21 -60.85
N GLY A 364 -1.21 23.63 -62.05
CA GLY A 364 0.18 23.94 -62.44
C GLY A 364 0.89 24.87 -61.46
N TYR A 365 0.14 25.77 -60.83
CA TYR A 365 0.65 26.72 -59.85
C TYR A 365 0.72 26.18 -58.41
N PHE A 366 -0.10 25.21 -57.96
CA PHE A 366 -0.17 24.80 -56.53
C PHE A 366 1.12 24.25 -55.88
N THR A 367 2.21 24.01 -56.62
CA THR A 367 3.43 23.38 -56.08
C THR A 367 4.69 24.25 -56.04
N SER A 368 4.66 25.54 -56.39
CA SER A 368 5.86 26.43 -56.41
C SER A 368 6.96 25.92 -57.35
N GLY A 369 6.57 25.44 -58.54
CA GLY A 369 7.53 24.75 -59.42
C GLY A 369 8.02 23.41 -58.83
N GLY A 370 7.28 22.87 -57.86
CA GLY A 370 7.44 21.54 -57.30
C GLY A 370 7.81 21.51 -55.81
N THR A 371 8.46 22.54 -55.24
CA THR A 371 9.05 22.47 -53.88
C THR A 371 8.01 22.25 -52.79
N MET A 372 7.70 21.00 -52.47
CA MET A 372 7.03 20.63 -51.22
C MET A 372 8.05 20.61 -50.08
N VAL A 373 7.81 21.52 -49.13
CA VAL A 373 8.13 21.46 -47.69
C VAL A 373 9.57 21.08 -47.30
N THR A 374 10.38 22.08 -46.95
CA THR A 374 11.69 21.92 -46.27
C THR A 374 11.55 21.62 -44.77
N GLY A 375 10.79 20.58 -44.42
CA GLY A 375 10.60 20.11 -43.05
C GLY A 375 9.38 20.70 -42.32
N ALA A 376 9.03 20.05 -41.20
CA ALA A 376 7.91 20.43 -40.34
C ALA A 376 8.05 21.90 -39.87
N GLY A 377 6.99 22.69 -40.09
CA GLY A 377 6.88 24.08 -39.66
C GLY A 377 7.43 25.16 -40.60
N ALA A 378 8.02 24.82 -41.75
CA ALA A 378 8.45 25.85 -42.71
C ALA A 378 7.25 26.66 -43.24
N VAL A 379 7.31 28.00 -43.16
CA VAL A 379 6.24 28.90 -43.64
C VAL A 379 6.15 28.84 -45.17
N HIS A 380 5.06 28.31 -45.71
CA HIS A 380 4.85 28.19 -47.17
C HIS A 380 4.16 29.42 -47.74
N ALA A 381 4.76 30.09 -48.73
CA ALA A 381 4.04 31.04 -49.55
C ALA A 381 3.11 30.27 -50.52
N GLY A 382 1.81 30.50 -50.42
CA GLY A 382 0.85 30.03 -51.43
C GLY A 382 1.21 30.58 -52.81
N VAL A 383 1.08 29.74 -53.82
CA VAL A 383 1.78 29.96 -55.08
C VAL A 383 0.93 30.77 -56.07
N ALA A 384 -0.40 30.72 -55.97
CA ALA A 384 -1.28 31.60 -56.77
C ALA A 384 -1.39 33.02 -56.17
N ASN A 385 -1.11 33.17 -54.88
CA ASN A 385 -0.97 34.43 -54.18
C ASN A 385 -0.40 34.11 -52.79
N ALA A 386 0.54 34.92 -52.28
CA ALA A 386 1.16 34.73 -50.96
C ALA A 386 0.18 34.88 -49.76
N TYR A 387 -1.11 34.85 -50.04
CA TYR A 387 -2.21 35.12 -49.13
C TYR A 387 -2.72 33.88 -48.39
N PHE A 388 -2.72 32.69 -49.02
CA PHE A 388 -3.17 31.43 -48.40
C PHE A 388 -2.01 30.45 -48.14
N HIS A 389 -2.05 29.75 -47.02
CA HIS A 389 -1.06 28.75 -46.61
C HIS A 389 -1.68 27.34 -46.63
N ILE A 390 -0.87 26.31 -46.95
CA ILE A 390 -1.30 24.90 -46.89
C ILE A 390 -1.29 24.47 -45.41
N PRO A 391 -2.43 24.02 -44.84
CA PRO A 391 -2.47 23.57 -43.45
C PRO A 391 -1.89 22.16 -43.30
N GLU A 392 -1.41 21.86 -42.09
CA GLU A 392 -1.07 20.49 -41.70
C GLU A 392 -2.33 19.60 -41.65
N ASN A 393 -2.15 18.27 -41.72
CA ASN A 393 -3.25 17.34 -41.59
C ASN A 393 -3.71 17.27 -40.12
N SER A 394 -4.83 17.91 -39.82
CA SER A 394 -5.39 17.99 -38.46
C SER A 394 -5.69 16.62 -37.85
N VAL A 395 -5.97 15.60 -38.67
CA VAL A 395 -6.26 14.24 -38.18
C VAL A 395 -5.02 13.61 -37.53
N PHE A 396 -3.82 13.89 -38.05
CA PHE A 396 -2.59 13.40 -37.41
C PHE A 396 -2.34 14.10 -36.07
N ASP A 397 -2.60 15.41 -35.99
CA ASP A 397 -2.58 16.17 -34.75
C ASP A 397 -3.50 15.59 -33.67
N GLU A 398 -4.68 15.10 -34.06
CA GLU A 398 -5.61 14.43 -33.15
C GLU A 398 -5.04 13.13 -32.57
N TYR A 399 -4.24 12.37 -33.33
CA TYR A 399 -3.56 11.18 -32.82
C TYR A 399 -2.53 11.50 -31.74
N TRP A 400 -1.64 12.46 -31.98
CA TRP A 400 -0.68 12.91 -30.96
C TRP A 400 -1.42 13.45 -29.73
N ALA A 401 -2.44 14.28 -29.92
CA ALA A 401 -3.23 14.83 -28.83
C ALA A 401 -3.92 13.73 -28.01
N ARG A 402 -4.46 12.69 -28.66
CA ARG A 402 -5.10 11.55 -27.98
C ARG A 402 -4.07 10.78 -27.17
N VAL A 403 -2.92 10.41 -27.75
CA VAL A 403 -1.84 9.70 -27.04
C VAL A 403 -1.32 10.49 -25.85
N GLU A 404 -0.97 11.76 -26.06
CA GLU A 404 -0.46 12.66 -25.02
C GLU A 404 -1.47 12.81 -23.88
N ASP A 405 -2.75 12.98 -24.20
CA ASP A 405 -3.81 13.07 -23.20
C ASP A 405 -3.92 11.79 -22.36
N ARG A 406 -3.92 10.60 -22.99
CA ARG A 406 -4.01 9.33 -22.26
C ARG A 406 -2.79 9.08 -21.39
N LEU A 407 -1.58 9.26 -21.92
CA LEU A 407 -0.34 9.09 -21.17
C LEU A 407 -0.23 10.11 -20.02
N ARG A 408 -0.64 11.37 -20.24
CA ARG A 408 -0.70 12.39 -19.19
C ARG A 408 -1.69 11.99 -18.09
N LYS A 409 -2.90 11.53 -18.45
CA LYS A 409 -3.90 11.07 -17.48
C LYS A 409 -3.36 9.93 -16.62
N ILE A 410 -2.73 8.92 -17.23
CA ILE A 410 -2.09 7.82 -16.50
C ILE A 410 -0.99 8.34 -15.56
N ARG A 411 -0.08 9.20 -16.05
CA ARG A 411 1.02 9.78 -15.24
C ARG A 411 0.53 10.62 -14.07
N GLN A 412 -0.63 11.25 -14.20
CA GLN A 412 -1.25 12.09 -13.17
C GLN A 412 -2.27 11.33 -12.29
N SER A 413 -2.36 10.00 -12.43
CA SER A 413 -3.34 9.16 -11.71
C SER A 413 -4.79 9.61 -11.92
N LEU A 414 -5.11 9.99 -13.15
CA LEU A 414 -6.45 10.31 -13.61
C LEU A 414 -7.01 9.13 -14.40
N ASN A 415 -8.30 8.86 -14.28
CA ASN A 415 -8.99 7.92 -15.16
C ASN A 415 -9.24 8.51 -16.56
N ILE A 416 -9.78 7.71 -17.49
CA ILE A 416 -9.97 8.13 -18.89
C ILE A 416 -10.82 9.40 -19.05
N MET A 417 -11.73 9.66 -18.10
CA MET A 417 -12.59 10.85 -18.04
C MET A 417 -11.87 12.08 -17.44
N GLY A 418 -10.63 11.92 -16.96
CA GLY A 418 -9.85 12.99 -16.34
C GLY A 418 -10.12 13.19 -14.84
N ILE A 419 -10.81 12.26 -14.18
CA ILE A 419 -11.11 12.33 -12.75
C ILE A 419 -9.94 11.71 -11.98
N SER A 420 -9.46 12.41 -10.95
CA SER A 420 -8.43 11.86 -10.05
C SER A 420 -9.02 10.68 -9.29
N GLN A 421 -8.47 9.50 -9.53
CA GLN A 421 -8.91 8.27 -8.90
C GLN A 421 -7.65 7.53 -8.45
N PRO A 422 -7.31 7.55 -7.15
CA PRO A 422 -6.13 6.84 -6.68
C PRO A 422 -6.28 5.35 -6.98
N LEU A 423 -5.25 4.75 -7.59
CA LEU A 423 -5.18 3.30 -7.71
C LEU A 423 -5.16 2.73 -6.28
N PRO A 424 -6.14 1.89 -5.89
CA PRO A 424 -6.28 1.47 -4.51
C PRO A 424 -5.04 0.69 -4.06
N LEU A 425 -4.33 1.23 -3.07
CA LEU A 425 -3.08 0.70 -2.52
C LEU A 425 -3.21 0.13 -1.10
N PHE A 426 -4.42 0.09 -0.52
CA PHE A 426 -4.72 0.22 0.93
C PHE A 426 -4.55 1.68 1.46
N GLU A 427 -5.41 2.11 2.40
CA GLU A 427 -5.61 3.50 2.88
C GLU A 427 -4.79 3.91 4.16
N PRO A 428 -4.64 5.23 4.47
CA PRO A 428 -3.72 5.86 5.46
C PRO A 428 -4.43 6.25 6.79
N PRO A 429 -3.90 7.06 7.76
CA PRO A 429 -2.53 7.43 8.20
C PRO A 429 -2.24 7.06 9.69
N ILE A 430 -1.08 7.52 10.19
CA ILE A 430 -0.41 7.23 11.48
C ILE A 430 -1.19 7.68 12.74
N ASP A 431 -1.13 6.82 13.76
CA ASP A 431 -1.80 6.86 15.07
C ASP A 431 -1.09 7.80 16.12
N PRO A 432 -1.80 8.80 16.69
CA PRO A 432 -1.28 9.71 17.74
C PRO A 432 -1.01 9.05 19.11
N MET A 433 -1.28 7.75 19.29
CA MET A 433 -0.87 6.98 20.47
C MET A 433 0.64 6.79 20.63
N ALA A 434 1.45 7.30 19.70
CA ALA A 434 2.91 7.28 19.81
C ALA A 434 3.44 7.97 21.09
N LEU A 435 2.74 9.00 21.60
CA LEU A 435 3.13 9.71 22.82
C LEU A 435 2.81 8.93 24.12
N VAL A 436 1.79 8.08 24.10
CA VAL A 436 1.46 7.19 25.23
C VAL A 436 2.41 5.98 25.25
N ARG A 437 2.84 5.52 24.07
CA ARG A 437 3.85 4.45 23.95
C ARG A 437 5.24 4.91 24.41
N SER A 438 5.60 6.19 24.28
CA SER A 438 6.91 6.69 24.75
C SER A 438 7.01 6.78 26.28
N VAL A 439 5.88 6.98 26.98
CA VAL A 439 5.82 6.92 28.44
C VAL A 439 5.65 5.48 28.95
N ALA A 440 4.93 4.62 28.22
CA ALA A 440 4.73 3.21 28.59
C ALA A 440 5.91 2.28 28.24
N ALA A 441 6.79 2.67 27.32
CA ALA A 441 8.03 1.93 26.99
C ALA A 441 9.19 2.21 27.98
N GLY A 442 8.97 3.09 28.96
CA GLY A 442 9.97 3.56 29.91
C GLY A 442 9.83 3.01 31.33
N THR A 443 9.57 1.72 31.51
CA THR A 443 9.84 1.03 32.79
C THR A 443 10.27 -0.41 32.50
N GLY A 444 11.57 -0.65 32.59
CA GLY A 444 12.20 -1.94 32.35
C GLY A 444 11.81 -3.00 33.37
N LEU A 445 12.17 -4.25 33.05
CA LEU A 445 12.05 -5.45 33.89
C LEU A 445 12.62 -5.31 35.32
N ASP A 446 13.31 -4.21 35.63
CA ASP A 446 13.97 -3.94 36.92
C ASP A 446 13.00 -3.74 38.09
N GLN A 447 11.71 -3.45 37.85
CA GLN A 447 10.71 -3.41 38.92
C GLN A 447 10.18 -4.81 39.33
N LEU A 448 10.35 -5.84 38.49
CA LEU A 448 9.96 -7.21 38.85
C LEU A 448 10.90 -7.82 39.91
N THR A 449 12.11 -7.27 40.08
CA THR A 449 13.08 -7.68 41.10
C THR A 449 13.08 -6.79 42.36
N ALA A 450 12.54 -5.56 42.28
CA ALA A 450 12.47 -4.62 43.40
C ALA A 450 11.42 -4.98 44.48
N GLY A 451 10.45 -5.85 44.17
CA GLY A 451 9.41 -6.27 45.11
C GLY A 451 9.92 -7.03 46.35
N ALA A 452 11.15 -7.54 46.34
CA ALA A 452 11.70 -8.38 47.42
C ALA A 452 12.23 -7.59 48.65
N ALA A 453 12.38 -6.25 48.57
CA ALA A 453 13.11 -5.48 49.58
C ALA A 453 12.33 -4.33 50.25
N ALA A 454 10.99 -4.39 50.31
CA ALA A 454 10.21 -3.38 51.03
C ALA A 454 10.60 -3.37 52.53
N PRO A 455 11.03 -2.22 53.10
CA PRO A 455 11.35 -2.13 54.51
C PRO A 455 10.08 -2.28 55.36
N VAL A 456 10.24 -2.76 56.58
CA VAL A 456 9.11 -2.83 57.52
C VAL A 456 8.67 -1.41 57.87
N PRO A 457 7.38 -1.06 57.73
CA PRO A 457 6.90 0.27 58.04
C PRO A 457 7.03 0.58 59.54
N HIS A 458 7.03 1.88 59.88
CA HIS A 458 7.07 2.35 61.27
C HIS A 458 5.74 2.17 62.00
N TYR A 459 4.64 2.11 61.26
CA TYR A 459 3.28 1.94 61.75
C TYR A 459 2.84 0.48 61.65
N ARG A 460 1.95 0.10 62.56
CA ARG A 460 1.34 -1.23 62.62
C ARG A 460 0.50 -1.53 61.39
N PHE A 461 0.31 -2.82 61.12
CA PHE A 461 -0.44 -3.36 60.00
C PHE A 461 -1.78 -2.67 59.83
N ALA A 462 -2.57 -2.53 60.90
CA ALA A 462 -3.93 -1.97 60.83
C ALA A 462 -3.97 -0.55 60.22
N VAL A 463 -2.97 0.29 60.51
CA VAL A 463 -2.89 1.66 59.99
C VAL A 463 -2.45 1.66 58.53
N VAL A 464 -1.40 0.91 58.22
CA VAL A 464 -0.84 0.80 56.86
C VAL A 464 -1.84 0.17 55.91
N PHE A 465 -2.54 -0.89 56.37
CA PHE A 465 -3.59 -1.59 55.64
C PHE A 465 -4.77 -0.68 55.30
N ARG A 466 -5.31 0.05 56.28
CA ARG A 466 -6.37 1.03 56.05
C ARG A 466 -5.93 2.11 55.06
N ARG A 467 -4.68 2.59 55.16
CA ARG A 467 -4.15 3.56 54.21
C ARG A 467 -4.00 2.98 52.80
N ALA A 468 -3.64 1.70 52.68
CA ALA A 468 -3.61 1.01 51.40
C ALA A 468 -5.03 0.92 50.80
N GLN A 469 -6.05 0.56 51.60
CA GLN A 469 -7.45 0.52 51.14
C GLN A 469 -7.91 1.88 50.60
N GLU A 470 -7.68 2.97 51.35
CA GLU A 470 -8.02 4.33 50.91
C GLU A 470 -7.36 4.71 49.57
N LEU A 471 -6.11 4.32 49.35
CA LEU A 471 -5.38 4.61 48.11
C LEU A 471 -5.88 3.75 46.95
N VAL A 472 -6.22 2.49 47.21
CA VAL A 472 -6.79 1.58 46.22
C VAL A 472 -8.20 2.03 45.81
N ASP A 473 -9.02 2.53 46.74
CA ASP A 473 -10.34 3.07 46.41
C ASP A 473 -10.24 4.33 45.54
N LYS A 474 -9.29 5.22 45.84
CA LYS A 474 -8.98 6.37 44.97
C LYS A 474 -8.51 5.93 43.58
N LEU A 475 -7.70 4.87 43.53
CA LEU A 475 -7.25 4.30 42.27
C LEU A 475 -8.43 3.76 41.45
N ARG A 476 -9.37 3.02 42.08
CA ARG A 476 -10.57 2.52 41.41
C ARG A 476 -11.45 3.65 40.88
N GLN A 477 -11.63 4.72 41.67
CA GLN A 477 -12.35 5.91 41.24
C GLN A 477 -11.71 6.55 40.00
N LEU A 478 -10.39 6.79 40.04
CA LEU A 478 -9.65 7.35 38.90
C LEU A 478 -9.72 6.45 37.65
N GLY A 479 -9.72 5.12 37.83
CA GLY A 479 -9.91 4.18 36.75
C GLY A 479 -11.30 4.27 36.11
N SER A 480 -12.34 4.43 36.92
CA SER A 480 -13.72 4.66 36.45
C SER A 480 -13.88 6.01 35.75
N ASP A 481 -13.28 7.07 36.29
CA ASP A 481 -13.31 8.41 35.71
C ASP A 481 -12.60 8.43 34.35
N LEU A 482 -11.43 7.78 34.25
CA LEU A 482 -10.69 7.62 33.00
C LEU A 482 -11.52 6.85 31.97
N LEU A 483 -12.14 5.73 32.36
CA LEU A 483 -13.00 4.97 31.45
C LEU A 483 -14.17 5.82 30.93
N SER A 484 -14.84 6.56 31.81
CA SER A 484 -15.94 7.44 31.42
C SER A 484 -15.51 8.55 30.46
N VAL A 485 -14.32 9.14 30.67
CA VAL A 485 -13.75 10.14 29.77
C VAL A 485 -13.39 9.55 28.41
N LEU A 486 -12.81 8.34 28.39
CA LEU A 486 -12.50 7.65 27.14
C LEU A 486 -13.77 7.33 26.34
N GLU A 487 -14.81 6.79 26.99
CA GLU A 487 -16.10 6.49 26.35
C GLU A 487 -16.76 7.76 25.77
N ARG A 488 -16.78 8.86 26.54
CA ARG A 488 -17.33 10.15 26.09
C ARG A 488 -16.50 10.76 24.96
N GLY A 489 -15.17 10.68 25.04
CA GLY A 489 -14.27 11.12 23.98
C GLY A 489 -14.51 10.39 22.67
N SER A 490 -14.57 9.06 22.70
CA SER A 490 -14.86 8.24 21.51
C SER A 490 -16.28 8.49 20.95
N ALA A 491 -17.27 8.76 21.80
CA ALA A 491 -18.62 9.13 21.35
C ALA A 491 -18.64 10.48 20.63
N GLU A 492 -17.86 11.46 21.09
CA GLU A 492 -17.71 12.76 20.43
C GLU A 492 -16.95 12.66 19.11
N GLU A 493 -15.87 11.88 19.06
CA GLU A 493 -15.14 11.59 17.83
C GLU A 493 -16.03 10.90 16.79
N LEU A 494 -16.84 9.92 17.20
CA LEU A 494 -17.81 9.27 16.34
C LEU A 494 -18.87 10.25 15.83
N SER A 495 -19.36 11.14 16.69
CA SER A 495 -20.34 12.16 16.30
C SER A 495 -19.76 13.11 15.25
N LEU A 496 -18.50 13.56 15.42
CA LEU A 496 -17.80 14.37 14.43
C LEU A 496 -17.59 13.62 13.11
N LEU A 497 -17.21 12.34 13.16
CA LEU A 497 -17.05 11.50 11.97
C LEU A 497 -18.37 11.35 11.21
N GLN A 498 -19.46 11.04 11.90
CA GLN A 498 -20.80 10.92 11.30
C GLN A 498 -21.23 12.22 10.62
N ARG A 499 -21.00 13.38 11.25
CA ARG A 499 -21.32 14.68 10.63
C ARG A 499 -20.47 14.97 9.39
N ARG A 500 -19.19 14.62 9.41
CA ARG A 500 -18.32 14.75 8.22
C ARG A 500 -18.84 13.89 7.06
N GLN A 501 -19.22 12.64 7.34
CA GLN A 501 -19.79 11.75 6.33
C GLN A 501 -21.14 12.27 5.81
N GLU A 502 -22.01 12.78 6.68
CA GLU A 502 -23.28 13.38 6.29
C GLU A 502 -23.09 14.62 5.41
N GLN A 503 -22.12 15.49 5.71
CA GLN A 503 -21.78 16.64 4.88
C GLN A 503 -21.31 16.20 3.48
N GLU A 504 -20.53 15.12 3.39
CA GLU A 504 -20.08 14.57 2.12
C GLU A 504 -21.27 14.04 1.28
N ILE A 505 -22.19 13.30 1.93
CA ILE A 505 -23.43 12.83 1.30
C ILE A 505 -24.30 13.99 0.83
N LEU A 506 -24.47 15.03 1.64
CA LEU A 506 -25.23 16.23 1.26
C LEU A 506 -24.56 16.96 0.09
N THR A 507 -23.24 17.00 0.03
CA THR A 507 -22.48 17.57 -1.11
C THR A 507 -22.70 16.77 -2.39
N MET A 508 -22.70 15.44 -2.31
CA MET A 508 -23.05 14.58 -3.45
C MET A 508 -24.51 14.78 -3.87
N THR A 509 -25.42 14.90 -2.90
CA THR A 509 -26.86 15.13 -3.14
C THR A 509 -27.08 16.50 -3.80
N ARG A 510 -26.28 17.51 -3.47
CA ARG A 510 -26.30 18.82 -4.12
C ARG A 510 -25.92 18.74 -5.58
N ALA A 511 -24.89 17.96 -5.91
CA ALA A 511 -24.52 17.70 -7.30
C ALA A 511 -25.68 17.01 -8.07
N VAL A 512 -26.36 16.05 -7.43
CA VAL A 512 -27.55 15.39 -7.99
C VAL A 512 -28.69 16.38 -8.22
N LYS A 513 -29.04 17.23 -7.23
CA LYS A 513 -30.10 18.23 -7.37
C LYS A 513 -29.77 19.26 -8.44
N THR A 514 -28.51 19.67 -8.54
CA THR A 514 -28.03 20.57 -9.62
C THR A 514 -28.15 19.91 -10.99
N ALA A 515 -27.84 18.62 -11.10
CA ALA A 515 -28.07 17.86 -12.33
C ALA A 515 -29.57 17.70 -12.64
N GLN A 516 -30.43 17.49 -11.64
CA GLN A 516 -31.88 17.43 -11.82
C GLN A 516 -32.48 18.75 -12.33
N ILE A 517 -31.99 19.89 -11.85
CA ILE A 517 -32.37 21.20 -12.41
C ILE A 517 -31.99 21.27 -13.88
N ARG A 518 -30.75 20.90 -14.23
CA ARG A 518 -30.28 20.91 -15.61
C ARG A 518 -31.10 19.98 -16.50
N ILE A 519 -31.41 18.77 -16.04
CA ILE A 519 -32.25 17.80 -16.76
C ILE A 519 -33.65 18.40 -16.99
N ALA A 520 -34.24 19.04 -15.98
CA ALA A 520 -35.55 19.67 -16.12
C ALA A 520 -35.51 20.86 -17.09
N GLU A 521 -34.44 21.67 -17.06
CA GLU A 521 -34.21 22.77 -18.00
C GLU A 521 -33.99 22.29 -19.43
N GLU A 522 -33.23 21.20 -19.61
CA GLU A 522 -33.02 20.55 -20.90
C GLU A 522 -34.32 19.95 -21.44
N ASN A 523 -35.13 19.29 -20.61
CA ASN A 523 -36.46 18.79 -20.99
C ASN A 523 -37.40 19.93 -21.39
N LEU A 524 -37.37 21.06 -20.68
CA LEU A 524 -38.11 22.26 -21.07
C LEU A 524 -37.63 22.81 -22.42
N ALA A 525 -36.32 22.86 -22.65
CA ALA A 525 -35.73 23.27 -23.92
C ALA A 525 -36.10 22.31 -25.06
N GLU A 526 -36.10 20.99 -24.82
CA GLU A 526 -36.52 19.96 -25.76
C GLU A 526 -38.00 20.10 -26.15
N LEU A 527 -38.88 20.29 -25.16
CA LEU A 527 -40.31 20.51 -25.40
C LEU A 527 -40.56 21.82 -26.18
N THR A 528 -39.78 22.86 -25.88
CA THR A 528 -39.84 24.14 -26.62
C THR A 528 -39.40 23.95 -28.07
N ALA A 529 -38.27 23.26 -28.31
CA ALA A 529 -37.81 22.93 -29.65
C ALA A 529 -38.80 22.03 -30.41
N SER A 530 -39.45 21.09 -29.71
CA SER A 530 -40.49 20.24 -30.28
C SER A 530 -41.73 21.04 -30.69
N ARG A 531 -42.11 22.05 -29.89
CA ARG A 531 -43.20 22.99 -30.23
C ARG A 531 -42.84 23.82 -31.44
N ASP A 532 -41.61 24.34 -31.51
CA ASP A 532 -41.12 25.11 -32.66
C ASP A 532 -41.07 24.25 -33.92
N ALA A 533 -40.65 22.97 -33.81
CA ALA A 533 -40.68 22.02 -34.91
C ALA A 533 -42.12 21.70 -35.37
N ALA A 534 -43.07 21.58 -34.44
CA ALA A 534 -44.49 21.42 -34.79
C ALA A 534 -45.04 22.68 -35.50
N GLN A 535 -44.62 23.87 -35.08
CA GLN A 535 -44.88 25.14 -35.77
C GLN A 535 -44.29 25.17 -37.18
N GLN A 536 -43.08 24.67 -37.37
CA GLN A 536 -42.49 24.51 -38.70
C GLN A 536 -43.28 23.51 -39.56
N ARG A 537 -43.76 22.40 -39.00
CA ARG A 537 -44.65 21.46 -39.70
C ARG A 537 -45.94 22.14 -40.16
N VAL A 538 -46.56 22.94 -39.29
CA VAL A 538 -47.74 23.75 -39.66
C VAL A 538 -47.42 24.64 -40.86
N GLY A 539 -46.35 25.43 -40.80
CA GLY A 539 -45.95 26.31 -41.91
C GLY A 539 -45.61 25.54 -43.19
N HIS A 540 -45.00 24.36 -43.07
CA HIS A 540 -44.67 23.48 -44.20
C HIS A 540 -45.93 22.95 -44.89
N TYR A 541 -46.87 22.36 -44.16
CA TYR A 541 -48.11 21.84 -44.74
C TYR A 541 -49.00 22.96 -45.29
N GLU A 542 -49.08 24.12 -44.63
CA GLU A 542 -49.74 25.30 -45.18
C GLU A 542 -49.14 25.72 -46.54
N THR A 543 -47.82 25.65 -46.67
CA THR A 543 -47.12 25.95 -47.93
C THR A 543 -47.41 24.91 -49.02
N LEU A 544 -47.41 23.61 -48.68
CA LEU A 544 -47.73 22.53 -49.62
C LEU A 544 -49.17 22.61 -50.13
N ILE A 545 -50.13 22.83 -49.22
CA ILE A 545 -51.55 22.96 -49.56
C ILE A 545 -51.78 24.20 -50.44
N ALA A 546 -51.14 25.33 -50.11
CA ALA A 546 -51.24 26.56 -50.92
C ALA A 546 -50.54 26.43 -52.29
N GLY A 547 -49.48 25.64 -52.39
CA GLY A 547 -48.71 25.42 -53.62
C GLY A 547 -49.43 24.57 -54.66
N GLY A 548 -50.28 23.63 -54.23
CA GLY A 548 -50.99 22.70 -55.13
C GLY A 548 -50.03 21.84 -55.97
N MET A 549 -50.49 21.36 -57.13
CA MET A 549 -49.64 20.58 -58.04
C MET A 549 -48.41 21.38 -58.48
N ASN A 550 -47.23 20.81 -58.31
CA ASN A 550 -46.00 21.41 -58.81
C ASN A 550 -45.99 21.43 -60.35
N GLU A 551 -45.06 22.17 -60.96
CA GLU A 551 -45.05 22.34 -62.42
C GLU A 551 -44.81 21.03 -63.18
N LEU A 552 -44.02 20.11 -62.60
CA LEU A 552 -43.73 18.80 -63.21
C LEU A 552 -44.93 17.86 -63.14
N GLU A 553 -45.70 17.88 -62.04
CA GLU A 553 -46.94 17.11 -61.89
C GLU A 553 -48.03 17.59 -62.85
N ARG A 554 -48.15 18.92 -63.03
CA ARG A 554 -49.04 19.49 -64.07
C ARG A 554 -48.59 19.08 -65.47
N ALA A 555 -47.31 19.18 -65.76
CA ALA A 555 -46.76 18.75 -67.04
C ALA A 555 -46.97 17.24 -67.28
N GLN A 556 -46.85 16.40 -66.25
CA GLN A 556 -47.14 14.96 -66.33
C GLN A 556 -48.60 14.72 -66.71
N VAL A 557 -49.55 15.33 -66.00
CA VAL A 557 -50.98 15.19 -66.31
C VAL A 557 -51.30 15.70 -67.73
N ASP A 558 -50.72 16.84 -68.13
CA ASP A 558 -50.92 17.42 -69.46
C ASP A 558 -50.35 16.53 -70.57
N LEU A 559 -49.13 16.01 -70.41
CA LEU A 559 -48.51 15.08 -71.36
C LEU A 559 -49.31 13.78 -71.46
N MET A 560 -49.75 13.21 -70.34
CA MET A 560 -50.56 11.99 -70.31
C MET A 560 -51.94 12.20 -70.96
N SER A 561 -52.57 13.35 -70.75
CA SER A 561 -53.85 13.69 -71.41
C SER A 561 -53.69 13.90 -72.92
N THR A 562 -52.58 14.53 -73.34
CA THR A 562 -52.24 14.73 -74.74
C THR A 562 -51.94 13.38 -75.41
N ALA A 563 -51.19 12.49 -74.75
CA ALA A 563 -50.93 11.13 -75.22
C ALA A 563 -52.23 10.32 -75.39
N ALA A 564 -53.14 10.35 -74.41
CA ALA A 564 -54.45 9.70 -74.52
C ALA A 564 -55.23 10.18 -75.76
N SER A 565 -55.22 11.48 -76.05
CA SER A 565 -55.88 12.04 -77.23
C SER A 565 -55.27 11.54 -78.55
N LEU A 566 -53.96 11.35 -78.60
CA LEU A 566 -53.25 10.77 -79.75
C LEU A 566 -53.56 9.27 -79.93
N HIS A 567 -53.69 8.50 -78.84
CA HIS A 567 -54.12 7.09 -78.90
C HIS A 567 -55.55 6.95 -79.43
N PHE A 568 -56.49 7.82 -79.03
CA PHE A 568 -57.84 7.84 -79.61
C PHE A 568 -57.83 8.20 -81.11
N ALA A 569 -57.04 9.19 -81.52
CA ALA A 569 -56.91 9.55 -82.93
C ALA A 569 -56.26 8.44 -83.78
N SER A 570 -55.26 7.74 -83.23
CA SER A 570 -54.64 6.54 -83.81
C SER A 570 -55.67 5.41 -84.03
N GLY A 571 -56.52 5.12 -83.05
CA GLY A 571 -57.60 4.13 -83.18
C GLY A 571 -58.56 4.44 -84.34
N VAL A 572 -58.92 5.71 -84.53
CA VAL A 572 -59.78 6.16 -85.65
C VAL A 572 -59.07 6.03 -87.01
N LEU A 573 -57.78 6.39 -87.09
CA LEU A 573 -56.97 6.23 -88.30
C LEU A 573 -56.76 4.77 -88.69
N LYS A 574 -56.61 3.86 -87.71
CA LYS A 574 -56.50 2.41 -87.94
C LYS A 574 -57.81 1.81 -88.49
N VAL A 575 -58.99 2.27 -88.04
CA VAL A 575 -60.30 1.90 -88.62
C VAL A 575 -60.41 2.35 -90.08
N ALA A 576 -59.94 3.57 -90.40
CA ALA A 576 -59.91 4.05 -91.78
C ALA A 576 -58.96 3.24 -92.68
N ALA A 577 -57.81 2.80 -92.13
CA ALA A 577 -56.86 1.92 -92.83
C ALA A 577 -57.42 0.50 -93.05
N ALA A 578 -58.18 -0.05 -92.10
CA ALA A 578 -58.83 -1.36 -92.23
C ALA A 578 -59.89 -1.38 -93.35
N ILE A 579 -60.57 -0.25 -93.60
CA ILE A 579 -61.51 -0.11 -94.73
C ILE A 579 -60.76 -0.03 -96.08
N ALA A 580 -59.55 0.52 -96.12
CA ALA A 580 -58.76 0.66 -97.34
C ALA A 580 -58.19 -0.69 -97.87
N TYR A 581 -57.99 -1.69 -97.01
CA TYR A 581 -57.51 -3.03 -97.39
C TYR A 581 -58.63 -4.00 -97.85
N ALA A 582 -59.89 -3.57 -97.86
CA ALA A 582 -61.03 -4.38 -98.30
C ALA A 582 -61.34 -4.30 -99.82
N VAL A 583 -60.47 -3.66 -100.61
CA VAL A 583 -60.63 -3.53 -102.07
C VAL A 583 -59.87 -4.68 -102.78
N PRO A 584 -60.51 -5.45 -103.70
CA PRO A 584 -59.82 -6.50 -104.43
C PRO A 584 -58.72 -5.93 -105.35
N GLU A 585 -57.51 -6.49 -105.33
CA GLU A 585 -56.46 -6.16 -106.29
C GLU A 585 -56.87 -6.59 -107.71
N PHE A 586 -56.84 -5.65 -108.66
CA PHE A 586 -57.13 -5.88 -110.07
C PHE A 586 -55.81 -5.93 -110.85
N HIS A 587 -55.47 -7.07 -111.45
CA HIS A 587 -54.37 -7.15 -112.42
C HIS A 587 -54.90 -6.96 -113.84
N ALA A 588 -54.41 -5.94 -114.55
CA ALA A 588 -54.72 -5.68 -115.96
C ALA A 588 -53.44 -5.72 -116.80
N GLY A 589 -53.28 -6.79 -117.58
CA GLY A 589 -52.26 -6.95 -118.62
C GLY A 589 -52.85 -7.73 -119.82
N PRO A 590 -52.26 -7.67 -121.02
CA PRO A 590 -52.97 -7.96 -122.28
C PRO A 590 -53.44 -9.40 -122.48
N PHE A 591 -53.14 -10.33 -121.55
CA PHE A 591 -53.43 -11.76 -121.72
C PHE A 591 -53.91 -12.51 -120.46
N ILE A 592 -54.31 -11.84 -119.36
CA ILE A 592 -54.98 -12.51 -118.22
C ILE A 592 -56.04 -11.57 -117.60
N ILE A 593 -57.31 -12.00 -117.62
CA ILE A 593 -58.39 -11.48 -116.76
C ILE A 593 -58.87 -12.67 -115.93
N GLY A 594 -58.67 -12.63 -114.62
CA GLY A 594 -59.11 -13.68 -113.71
C GLY A 594 -59.21 -13.14 -112.29
N THR A 595 -60.27 -13.54 -111.58
CA THR A 595 -60.49 -13.27 -110.17
C THR A 595 -59.96 -14.46 -109.35
N THR A 596 -58.89 -14.29 -108.58
CA THR A 596 -58.49 -15.29 -107.58
C THR A 596 -59.25 -15.07 -106.29
N ALA A 597 -60.35 -15.81 -106.13
CA ALA A 597 -60.96 -16.03 -104.82
C ALA A 597 -60.08 -17.06 -104.06
N SER A 598 -59.10 -16.57 -103.30
CA SER A 598 -58.20 -17.38 -102.47
C SER A 598 -58.31 -16.94 -101.01
N GLY A 599 -58.90 -17.80 -100.18
CA GLY A 599 -59.09 -17.56 -98.74
C GLY A 599 -57.79 -17.65 -97.95
N ARG A 600 -56.95 -16.61 -98.01
CA ARG A 600 -55.73 -16.46 -97.18
C ARG A 600 -55.58 -15.10 -96.47
N GLN A 601 -56.67 -14.42 -96.13
CA GLN A 601 -56.60 -13.17 -95.34
C GLN A 601 -57.72 -13.00 -94.28
N LEU A 602 -58.16 -14.09 -93.64
CA LEU A 602 -59.00 -14.00 -92.43
C LEU A 602 -58.18 -13.82 -91.13
N GLY A 603 -56.88 -14.12 -91.12
CA GLY A 603 -56.01 -13.85 -89.97
C GLY A 603 -55.59 -12.38 -89.85
N ASP A 604 -55.23 -11.76 -90.97
CA ASP A 604 -54.70 -10.38 -91.04
C ASP A 604 -55.77 -9.31 -90.73
N THR A 605 -57.04 -9.60 -91.03
CA THR A 605 -58.19 -8.73 -90.71
C THR A 605 -58.68 -8.89 -89.27
N LEU A 606 -58.39 -10.03 -88.63
CA LEU A 606 -58.67 -10.24 -87.20
C LEU A 606 -57.57 -9.66 -86.30
N ASP A 607 -56.29 -9.73 -86.70
CA ASP A 607 -55.18 -9.07 -85.98
C ASP A 607 -55.33 -7.54 -86.00
N LYS A 608 -55.71 -6.92 -87.14
CA LYS A 608 -55.96 -5.47 -87.20
C LYS A 608 -57.24 -5.01 -86.48
N ALA A 609 -58.23 -5.89 -86.33
CA ALA A 609 -59.40 -5.62 -85.50
C ALA A 609 -59.07 -5.69 -83.99
N ALA A 610 -58.16 -6.59 -83.59
CA ALA A 610 -57.65 -6.68 -82.22
C ALA A 610 -56.80 -5.45 -81.83
N GLU A 611 -55.93 -4.97 -82.73
CA GLU A 611 -55.12 -3.75 -82.51
C GLU A 611 -55.96 -2.47 -82.31
N THR A 612 -57.19 -2.41 -82.85
CA THR A 612 -58.12 -1.28 -82.65
C THR A 612 -58.70 -1.28 -81.23
N GLY A 613 -59.03 -2.47 -80.72
CA GLY A 613 -59.44 -2.65 -79.33
C GLY A 613 -58.30 -2.35 -78.35
N GLU A 614 -57.06 -2.71 -78.71
CA GLU A 614 -55.84 -2.41 -77.95
C GLU A 614 -55.56 -0.91 -77.87
N SER A 615 -55.57 -0.17 -79.00
CA SER A 615 -55.30 1.28 -78.99
C SER A 615 -56.37 2.10 -78.26
N LEU A 616 -57.63 1.66 -78.29
CA LEU A 616 -58.71 2.26 -77.49
C LEU A 616 -58.60 1.86 -76.01
N GLY A 617 -58.21 0.60 -75.73
CA GLY A 617 -57.95 0.10 -74.39
C GLY A 617 -56.79 0.84 -73.70
N GLU A 618 -55.70 1.11 -74.42
CA GLU A 618 -54.58 1.95 -73.98
C GLU A 618 -55.02 3.40 -73.74
N GLY A 619 -55.81 3.99 -74.64
CA GLY A 619 -56.35 5.35 -74.47
C GLY A 619 -57.24 5.49 -73.23
N PHE A 620 -58.14 4.53 -72.98
CA PHE A 620 -58.95 4.50 -71.77
C PHE A 620 -58.15 4.15 -70.50
N GLY A 621 -57.14 3.27 -70.62
CA GLY A 621 -56.18 2.99 -69.55
C GLY A 621 -55.44 4.24 -69.10
N MET A 622 -54.96 5.05 -70.04
CA MET A 622 -54.25 6.29 -69.78
C MET A 622 -55.15 7.38 -69.15
N VAL A 623 -56.42 7.48 -69.58
CA VAL A 623 -57.41 8.35 -68.90
C VAL A 623 -57.69 7.85 -67.48
N GLY A 624 -57.75 6.53 -67.29
CA GLY A 624 -57.87 5.90 -65.97
C GLY A 624 -56.68 6.21 -65.06
N GLU A 625 -55.46 6.19 -65.59
CA GLU A 625 -54.24 6.57 -64.88
C GLU A 625 -54.20 8.06 -64.54
N VAL A 626 -54.61 8.95 -65.45
CA VAL A 626 -54.72 10.40 -65.18
C VAL A 626 -55.73 10.69 -64.06
N LEU A 627 -56.89 10.05 -64.10
CA LEU A 627 -57.89 10.15 -63.01
C LEU A 627 -57.35 9.53 -61.71
N GLY A 628 -56.58 8.45 -61.81
CA GLY A 628 -55.87 7.83 -60.69
C GLY A 628 -54.87 8.77 -60.02
N ILE A 629 -54.02 9.45 -60.81
CA ILE A 629 -53.04 10.45 -60.35
C ILE A 629 -53.76 11.65 -59.72
N ARG A 630 -54.84 12.15 -60.34
CA ARG A 630 -55.62 13.25 -59.78
C ARG A 630 -56.31 12.89 -58.47
N ALA A 631 -56.90 11.69 -58.38
CA ALA A 631 -57.48 11.18 -57.15
C ALA A 631 -56.42 10.88 -56.06
N GLN A 632 -55.20 10.48 -56.44
CA GLN A 632 -54.07 10.37 -55.53
C GLN A 632 -53.66 11.75 -55.00
N HIS A 633 -53.61 12.78 -55.84
CA HIS A 633 -53.31 14.14 -55.41
C HIS A 633 -54.41 14.72 -54.50
N GLU A 634 -55.69 14.48 -54.81
CA GLU A 634 -56.79 14.90 -53.94
C GLU A 634 -56.69 14.22 -52.56
N ARG A 635 -56.43 12.90 -52.52
CA ARG A 635 -56.17 12.19 -51.25
C ARG A 635 -54.92 12.69 -50.53
N MET A 636 -53.86 13.06 -51.27
CA MET A 636 -52.65 13.62 -50.69
C MET A 636 -52.92 14.99 -50.05
N VAL A 637 -53.77 15.83 -50.65
CA VAL A 637 -54.21 17.10 -50.04
C VAL A 637 -55.07 16.85 -48.81
N GLU A 638 -56.00 15.89 -48.84
CA GLU A 638 -56.77 15.49 -47.66
C GLU A 638 -55.87 14.98 -46.52
N ASP A 639 -54.84 14.19 -46.84
CA ASP A 639 -53.82 13.74 -45.89
C ASP A 639 -53.00 14.93 -45.36
N TRP A 640 -52.61 15.87 -46.20
CA TRP A 640 -51.90 17.09 -45.76
C TRP A 640 -52.76 17.96 -44.85
N ASP A 641 -54.06 18.13 -45.14
CA ASP A 641 -55.01 18.83 -44.28
C ASP A 641 -55.14 18.15 -42.93
N LEU A 642 -55.19 16.81 -42.91
CA LEU A 642 -55.19 16.02 -41.67
C LEU A 642 -53.87 16.20 -40.90
N GLN A 643 -52.72 16.18 -41.57
CA GLN A 643 -51.42 16.39 -40.94
C GLN A 643 -51.28 17.83 -40.40
N LEU A 644 -51.80 18.82 -41.12
CA LEU A 644 -51.85 20.21 -40.67
C LEU A 644 -52.71 20.35 -39.42
N ALA A 645 -53.90 19.75 -39.40
CA ALA A 645 -54.78 19.75 -38.23
C ALA A 645 -54.13 19.04 -37.03
N THR A 646 -53.45 17.93 -37.28
CA THR A 646 -52.71 17.17 -36.26
C THR A 646 -51.55 18.00 -35.71
N ALA A 647 -50.73 18.62 -36.55
CA ALA A 647 -49.62 19.46 -36.13
C ALA A 647 -50.08 20.69 -35.32
N ARG A 648 -51.24 21.27 -35.63
CA ARG A 648 -51.85 22.33 -34.81
C ARG A 648 -52.31 21.82 -33.44
N SER A 649 -52.86 20.61 -33.39
CA SER A 649 -53.22 19.95 -32.12
C SER A 649 -51.96 19.64 -31.30
N ASP A 650 -50.88 19.14 -31.93
CA ASP A 650 -49.60 18.87 -31.28
C ASP A 650 -49.04 20.12 -30.59
N ILE A 651 -49.10 21.29 -31.24
CA ILE A 651 -48.65 22.57 -30.65
C ILE A 651 -49.41 22.85 -29.36
N THR A 652 -50.74 22.71 -29.37
CA THR A 652 -51.59 22.97 -28.20
C THR A 652 -51.24 22.03 -27.05
N GLU A 653 -51.02 20.74 -27.34
CA GLU A 653 -50.58 19.76 -26.35
C GLU A 653 -49.18 20.09 -25.80
N LEU A 654 -48.23 20.41 -26.68
CA LEU A 654 -46.86 20.75 -26.31
C LEU A 654 -46.81 22.02 -25.47
N GLU A 655 -47.66 23.02 -25.72
CA GLU A 655 -47.76 24.21 -24.87
C GLU A 655 -48.20 23.88 -23.44
N HIS A 656 -49.16 22.97 -23.26
CA HIS A 656 -49.54 22.49 -21.93
C HIS A 656 -48.40 21.71 -21.25
N ARG A 657 -47.67 20.88 -22.00
CA ARG A 657 -46.50 20.14 -21.48
C ARG A 657 -45.35 21.08 -21.10
N ILE A 658 -45.08 22.12 -21.90
CA ILE A 658 -44.11 23.18 -21.60
C ILE A 658 -44.50 23.90 -20.31
N GLY A 659 -45.78 24.23 -20.13
CA GLY A 659 -46.29 24.79 -18.88
C GLY A 659 -45.97 23.88 -17.68
N GLY A 660 -46.24 22.57 -17.80
CA GLY A 660 -45.91 21.58 -16.77
C GLY A 660 -44.41 21.43 -16.50
N ALA A 661 -43.58 21.41 -17.55
CA ALA A 661 -42.11 21.32 -17.44
C ALA A 661 -41.50 22.58 -16.79
N THR A 662 -42.08 23.76 -17.05
CA THR A 662 -41.68 25.02 -16.41
C THR A 662 -41.90 24.94 -14.89
N GLU A 663 -43.05 24.40 -14.45
CA GLU A 663 -43.31 24.15 -13.04
C GLU A 663 -42.36 23.09 -12.45
N GLN A 664 -41.98 22.06 -13.21
CA GLN A 664 -40.99 21.07 -12.76
C GLN A 664 -39.60 21.69 -12.54
N VAL A 665 -39.14 22.60 -13.41
CA VAL A 665 -37.90 23.36 -13.18
C VAL A 665 -38.01 24.18 -11.90
N ALA A 666 -39.14 24.84 -11.66
CA ALA A 666 -39.38 25.60 -10.45
C ALA A 666 -39.35 24.71 -9.19
N ILE A 667 -39.95 23.52 -9.23
CA ILE A 667 -39.91 22.52 -8.16
C ILE A 667 -38.47 22.04 -7.91
N ALA A 668 -37.74 21.65 -8.95
CA ALA A 668 -36.35 21.17 -8.81
C ALA A 668 -35.43 22.23 -8.21
N ARG A 669 -35.60 23.51 -8.61
CA ARG A 669 -34.88 24.64 -8.00
C ARG A 669 -35.25 24.81 -6.52
N ARG A 670 -36.54 24.70 -6.19
CA ARG A 670 -37.01 24.79 -4.80
C ARG A 670 -36.46 23.66 -3.92
N GLU A 671 -36.33 22.45 -4.46
CA GLU A 671 -35.72 21.32 -3.77
C GLU A 671 -34.22 21.52 -3.54
N ALA A 672 -33.50 22.10 -4.51
CA ALA A 672 -32.10 22.49 -4.31
C ALA A 672 -31.95 23.56 -3.23
N ASP A 673 -32.83 24.57 -3.21
CA ASP A 673 -32.84 25.59 -2.15
C ASP A 673 -33.11 24.98 -0.75
N LEU A 674 -33.97 23.96 -0.66
CA LEU A 674 -34.21 23.23 0.58
C LEU A 674 -32.96 22.47 1.03
N LEU A 675 -32.27 21.80 0.10
CA LEU A 675 -31.03 21.09 0.39
C LEU A 675 -29.89 22.04 0.81
N GLU A 676 -29.78 23.22 0.20
CA GLU A 676 -28.80 24.24 0.64
C GLU A 676 -29.05 24.67 2.08
N ARG A 677 -30.32 24.79 2.50
CA ARG A 677 -30.66 25.07 3.90
C ARG A 677 -30.29 23.90 4.82
N GLU A 678 -30.44 22.66 4.34
CA GLU A 678 -30.03 21.47 5.08
C GLU A 678 -28.51 21.38 5.24
N ILE A 679 -27.74 21.71 4.20
CA ILE A 679 -26.28 21.84 4.24
C ILE A 679 -25.88 22.91 5.27
N ALA A 680 -26.46 24.11 5.18
CA ALA A 680 -26.19 25.19 6.14
C ALA A 680 -26.53 24.79 7.58
N HIS A 681 -27.60 24.01 7.78
CA HIS A 681 -27.93 23.45 9.10
C HIS A 681 -26.86 22.44 9.56
N ASN A 682 -26.45 21.51 8.69
CA ASN A 682 -25.41 20.53 9.00
C ASN A 682 -24.08 21.21 9.36
N GLU A 683 -23.67 22.23 8.60
CA GLU A 683 -22.48 23.04 8.89
C GLU A 683 -22.58 23.74 10.25
N SER A 684 -23.75 24.29 10.59
CA SER A 684 -23.97 24.91 11.91
C SER A 684 -23.85 23.90 13.05
N VAL A 685 -24.29 22.65 12.84
CA VAL A 685 -24.15 21.56 13.82
C VAL A 685 -22.70 21.11 13.93
N ALA A 686 -21.97 21.00 12.81
CA ALA A 686 -20.55 20.66 12.82
C ALA A 686 -19.71 21.73 13.51
N ALA A 687 -19.97 23.02 13.23
CA ALA A 687 -19.37 24.15 13.92
C ALA A 687 -19.68 24.10 15.43
N PHE A 688 -20.93 23.84 15.81
CA PHE A 688 -21.28 23.67 17.23
C PHE A 688 -20.53 22.50 17.89
N LEU A 689 -20.41 21.34 17.24
CA LEU A 689 -19.72 20.18 17.81
C LEU A 689 -18.22 20.39 17.98
N THR A 690 -17.62 21.26 17.15
CA THR A 690 -16.21 21.62 17.22
C THR A 690 -15.96 22.75 18.23
N ASP A 691 -16.79 23.80 18.20
CA ASP A 691 -16.66 24.99 19.04
C ASP A 691 -17.15 24.81 20.48
N LYS A 692 -18.04 23.84 20.74
CA LYS A 692 -18.52 23.58 22.12
C LYS A 692 -17.35 23.27 23.03
N PHE A 693 -17.44 23.72 24.28
CA PHE A 693 -16.38 23.50 25.26
C PHE A 693 -16.07 22.00 25.49
N THR A 694 -17.11 21.16 25.59
CA THR A 694 -16.96 19.70 25.74
C THR A 694 -16.81 18.99 24.40
N ASN A 695 -15.80 19.38 23.63
CA ASN A 695 -15.46 18.78 22.34
C ASN A 695 -14.46 17.61 22.49
N ALA A 696 -14.11 16.98 21.37
CA ALA A 696 -13.16 15.86 21.37
C ALA A 696 -11.77 16.26 21.92
N GLU A 697 -11.32 17.50 21.68
CA GLU A 697 -10.03 17.99 22.18
C GLU A 697 -9.99 18.05 23.71
N LEU A 698 -11.06 18.54 24.36
CA LEU A 698 -11.16 18.55 25.81
C LEU A 698 -11.08 17.13 26.38
N TYR A 699 -11.82 16.17 25.82
CA TYR A 699 -11.76 14.78 26.27
C TYR A 699 -10.40 14.13 26.01
N GLY A 700 -9.74 14.48 24.90
CA GLY A 700 -8.35 14.11 24.63
C GLY A 700 -7.39 14.62 25.72
N TRP A 701 -7.47 15.90 26.08
CA TRP A 701 -6.67 16.47 27.17
C TRP A 701 -6.99 15.85 28.54
N MET A 702 -8.28 15.65 28.86
CA MET A 702 -8.73 15.03 30.11
C MET A 702 -8.23 13.59 30.22
N SER A 703 -8.31 12.80 29.13
CA SER A 703 -7.84 11.41 29.13
C SER A 703 -6.34 11.32 29.36
N GLY A 704 -5.53 12.18 28.71
CA GLY A 704 -4.10 12.24 28.93
C GLY A 704 -3.72 12.62 30.36
N THR A 705 -4.39 13.63 30.91
CA THR A 705 -4.16 14.10 32.29
C THR A 705 -4.57 13.04 33.33
N LEU A 706 -5.76 12.45 33.17
CA LEU A 706 -6.27 11.41 34.07
C LEU A 706 -5.44 10.13 33.98
N ALA A 707 -4.97 9.72 32.80
CA ALA A 707 -4.09 8.57 32.65
C ALA A 707 -2.78 8.75 33.45
N GLY A 708 -2.19 9.94 33.42
CA GLY A 708 -0.99 10.27 34.21
C GLY A 708 -1.26 10.21 35.72
N LEU A 709 -2.35 10.82 36.18
CA LEU A 709 -2.74 10.77 37.60
C LEU A 709 -3.08 9.35 38.07
N TYR A 710 -3.77 8.57 37.24
CA TYR A 710 -4.12 7.18 37.51
C TYR A 710 -2.87 6.30 37.69
N PHE A 711 -1.86 6.46 36.84
CA PHE A 711 -0.59 5.73 36.96
C PHE A 711 0.21 6.11 38.21
N GLN A 712 0.27 7.40 38.55
CA GLN A 712 0.94 7.85 39.78
C GLN A 712 0.23 7.33 41.05
N ALA A 713 -1.11 7.39 41.06
CA ALA A 713 -1.92 6.82 42.13
C ALA A 713 -1.73 5.31 42.26
N TYR A 714 -1.57 4.60 41.14
CA TYR A 714 -1.29 3.16 41.13
C TYR A 714 0.00 2.83 41.87
N ASN A 715 1.11 3.51 41.55
CA ASN A 715 2.39 3.25 42.20
C ASN A 715 2.31 3.49 43.72
N LEU A 716 1.68 4.59 44.14
CA LEU A 716 1.50 4.89 45.57
C LEU A 716 0.63 3.84 46.29
N ALA A 717 -0.47 3.41 45.67
CA ALA A 717 -1.34 2.37 46.22
C ALA A 717 -0.62 1.01 46.30
N TYR A 718 0.15 0.68 45.26
CA TYR A 718 0.93 -0.56 45.20
C TYR A 718 2.02 -0.62 46.26
N GLU A 719 2.81 0.45 46.41
CA GLU A 719 3.85 0.55 47.45
C GLU A 719 3.25 0.42 48.85
N MET A 720 2.13 1.09 49.11
CA MET A 720 1.44 1.02 50.41
C MET A 720 0.87 -0.38 50.68
N ALA A 721 0.33 -1.07 49.67
CA ALA A 721 -0.14 -2.44 49.79
C ALA A 721 1.01 -3.42 50.09
N ARG A 722 2.17 -3.26 49.43
CA ARG A 722 3.39 -4.03 49.75
C ARG A 722 3.90 -3.74 51.15
N ALA A 723 3.82 -2.49 51.61
CA ALA A 723 4.16 -2.12 52.99
C ALA A 723 3.20 -2.78 54.01
N ALA A 724 1.91 -2.87 53.70
CA ALA A 724 0.92 -3.58 54.52
C ALA A 724 1.23 -5.08 54.60
N GLU A 725 1.54 -5.73 53.47
CA GLU A 725 1.97 -7.13 53.45
C GLU A 725 3.25 -7.34 54.28
N ARG A 726 4.21 -6.41 54.19
CA ARG A 726 5.43 -6.47 54.98
C ARG A 726 5.16 -6.33 56.49
N ALA A 727 4.25 -5.44 56.89
CA ALA A 727 3.81 -5.28 58.27
C ALA A 727 3.13 -6.55 58.80
N PHE A 728 2.28 -7.18 57.97
CA PHE A 728 1.63 -8.46 58.28
C PHE A 728 2.66 -9.55 58.62
N HIS A 729 3.65 -9.75 57.75
CA HIS A 729 4.72 -10.73 57.99
C HIS A 729 5.57 -10.39 59.22
N PHE A 730 5.83 -9.10 59.46
CA PHE A 730 6.61 -8.65 60.60
C PHE A 730 5.91 -8.99 61.92
N GLU A 731 4.63 -8.62 62.06
CA GLU A 731 3.80 -8.82 63.25
C GLU A 731 3.53 -10.29 63.55
N HIS A 732 3.28 -11.11 62.52
CA HIS A 732 2.93 -12.52 62.70
C HIS A 732 4.15 -13.44 62.75
N GLY A 733 5.37 -12.92 62.54
CA GLY A 733 6.58 -13.74 62.55
C GLY A 733 6.52 -14.90 61.55
N ARG A 734 6.05 -14.64 60.31
CA ARG A 734 5.94 -15.63 59.23
C ARG A 734 6.97 -15.40 58.12
N THR A 735 7.33 -16.46 57.42
CA THR A 735 8.16 -16.41 56.20
C THR A 735 7.39 -15.70 55.09
N ALA A 736 8.09 -15.01 54.19
CA ALA A 736 7.52 -14.47 52.96
C ALA A 736 7.64 -15.53 51.85
N GLY A 737 6.95 -16.67 52.02
CA GLY A 737 6.88 -17.75 51.03
C GLY A 737 5.69 -17.57 50.06
N GLU A 738 5.64 -18.36 48.99
CA GLU A 738 4.57 -18.32 47.98
C GLU A 738 3.16 -18.50 48.58
N ALA A 739 3.01 -19.31 49.63
CA ALA A 739 1.74 -19.54 50.32
C ALA A 739 1.25 -18.37 51.20
N THR A 740 2.09 -17.34 51.38
CA THR A 740 1.86 -16.21 52.29
C THR A 740 2.04 -14.85 51.59
N THR A 741 2.29 -14.85 50.29
CA THR A 741 2.38 -13.64 49.46
C THR A 741 1.02 -13.38 48.83
N PHE A 742 0.40 -12.25 49.15
CA PHE A 742 -0.93 -11.85 48.70
C PHE A 742 -0.83 -10.82 47.57
N ILE A 743 0.10 -9.87 47.68
CA ILE A 743 0.26 -8.78 46.70
C ILE A 743 1.20 -9.21 45.58
N ARG A 744 0.66 -9.36 44.37
CA ARG A 744 1.38 -9.78 43.16
C ARG A 744 2.48 -8.79 42.75
N PRO A 745 3.48 -9.23 41.96
CA PRO A 745 4.55 -8.34 41.48
C PRO A 745 4.07 -7.19 40.59
N ALA A 746 2.98 -7.39 39.83
CA ALA A 746 2.43 -6.37 38.93
C ALA A 746 0.92 -6.55 38.74
N TYR A 747 0.23 -5.41 38.63
CA TYR A 747 -1.21 -5.34 38.35
C TYR A 747 -1.52 -4.47 37.12
N TRP A 748 -0.59 -3.58 36.75
CA TRP A 748 -0.75 -2.66 35.62
C TRP A 748 -0.61 -3.36 34.27
N GLN A 749 -1.56 -3.12 33.36
CA GLN A 749 -1.53 -3.63 31.99
C GLN A 749 -1.47 -2.47 30.98
N SER A 750 -0.28 -2.16 30.46
CA SER A 750 -0.06 -1.00 29.58
C SER A 750 -0.93 -1.02 28.31
N ARG A 751 -1.20 -2.21 27.74
CA ARG A 751 -2.05 -2.35 26.54
C ARG A 751 -3.52 -1.98 26.76
N ARG A 752 -3.97 -1.90 28.02
CA ARG A 752 -5.35 -1.56 28.40
C ARG A 752 -5.42 -0.27 29.23
N GLY A 753 -4.39 0.56 29.15
CA GLY A 753 -4.30 1.80 29.94
C GLY A 753 -4.33 1.57 31.46
N GLY A 754 -3.95 0.36 31.92
CA GLY A 754 -3.99 -0.01 33.34
C GLY A 754 -5.38 -0.19 33.94
N LEU A 755 -6.45 -0.19 33.14
CA LEU A 755 -7.83 -0.38 33.64
C LEU A 755 -7.95 -1.68 34.45
N LEU A 756 -8.77 -1.65 35.52
CA LEU A 756 -8.99 -2.74 36.49
C LEU A 756 -7.78 -3.13 37.36
N ALA A 757 -6.66 -2.39 37.29
CA ALA A 757 -5.52 -2.60 38.21
C ALA A 757 -5.94 -2.36 39.67
N GLY A 758 -6.78 -1.35 39.92
CA GLY A 758 -7.34 -1.05 41.24
C GLY A 758 -8.21 -2.18 41.79
N ASP A 759 -9.15 -2.72 41.01
CA ASP A 759 -10.02 -3.82 41.46
C ASP A 759 -9.23 -5.09 41.75
N SER A 760 -8.24 -5.38 40.92
CA SER A 760 -7.37 -6.55 41.09
C SER A 760 -6.52 -6.43 42.36
N LEU A 761 -5.97 -5.24 42.64
CA LEU A 761 -5.19 -4.97 43.85
C LEU A 761 -6.09 -4.95 45.10
N ALA A 762 -7.31 -4.41 45.00
CA ALA A 762 -8.29 -4.41 46.07
C ALA A 762 -8.63 -5.83 46.54
N LEU A 763 -8.87 -6.75 45.60
CA LEU A 763 -9.17 -8.14 45.94
C LEU A 763 -8.02 -8.82 46.71
N ASP A 764 -6.78 -8.60 46.30
CA ASP A 764 -5.62 -9.18 46.97
C ASP A 764 -5.37 -8.51 48.34
N LEU A 765 -5.69 -7.23 48.48
CA LEU A 765 -5.70 -6.55 49.77
C LEU A 765 -6.78 -7.11 50.70
N GLU A 766 -7.98 -7.39 50.22
CA GLU A 766 -9.03 -8.07 51.01
C GLU A 766 -8.61 -9.48 51.45
N ARG A 767 -7.88 -10.22 50.60
CA ARG A 767 -7.29 -11.52 50.98
C ARG A 767 -6.26 -11.37 52.10
N LEU A 768 -5.41 -10.35 52.04
CA LEU A 768 -4.46 -10.01 53.10
C LEU A 768 -5.19 -9.65 54.40
N GLY A 769 -6.25 -8.84 54.32
CA GLY A 769 -7.10 -8.50 55.47
C GLY A 769 -7.75 -9.73 56.10
N LYS A 770 -8.30 -10.64 55.29
CA LYS A 770 -8.83 -11.92 55.77
C LYS A 770 -7.75 -12.75 56.49
N ALA A 771 -6.55 -12.83 55.91
CA ALA A 771 -5.44 -13.58 56.50
C ALA A 771 -5.02 -13.03 57.89
N GLN A 772 -5.08 -11.70 58.09
CA GLN A 772 -4.90 -11.08 59.42
C GLN A 772 -5.90 -11.63 60.43
N PHE A 773 -7.19 -11.71 60.07
CA PHE A 773 -8.21 -12.22 60.98
C PHE A 773 -8.08 -13.72 61.24
N ASP A 774 -7.78 -14.52 60.22
CA ASP A 774 -7.63 -15.97 60.36
C ASP A 774 -6.43 -16.35 61.25
N THR A 775 -5.39 -15.51 61.28
CA THR A 775 -4.11 -15.84 61.93
C THR A 775 -3.80 -15.06 63.21
N GLY A 776 -4.61 -14.05 63.56
CA GLY A 776 -4.43 -13.15 64.71
C GLY A 776 -4.76 -13.74 66.09
N GLY A 777 -4.30 -14.97 66.37
CA GLY A 777 -4.43 -15.58 67.69
C GLY A 777 -3.57 -14.88 68.76
N ARG A 778 -3.91 -15.06 70.04
CA ARG A 778 -3.07 -14.56 71.15
C ARG A 778 -1.86 -15.47 71.35
N GLY A 779 -0.66 -14.91 71.22
CA GLY A 779 0.58 -15.59 71.60
C GLY A 779 0.74 -15.70 73.12
N LEU A 780 1.72 -16.50 73.55
CA LEU A 780 2.09 -16.65 74.95
C LEU A 780 2.91 -15.42 75.39
N GLU A 781 2.35 -14.60 76.27
CA GLU A 781 3.03 -13.40 76.81
C GLU A 781 3.94 -13.78 77.98
N ILE A 782 5.23 -13.47 77.86
CA ILE A 782 6.26 -13.89 78.81
C ILE A 782 7.08 -12.66 79.23
N THR A 783 7.37 -12.56 80.52
CA THR A 783 8.29 -11.55 81.08
C THR A 783 9.50 -12.26 81.65
N ARG A 784 10.68 -12.00 81.10
CA ARG A 784 11.96 -12.53 81.60
C ARG A 784 12.82 -11.39 82.11
N GLN A 785 13.29 -11.51 83.36
CA GLN A 785 14.28 -10.61 83.95
C GLN A 785 15.67 -11.24 83.83
N VAL A 786 16.63 -10.47 83.31
CA VAL A 786 17.98 -10.95 83.07
C VAL A 786 18.97 -10.03 83.79
N SER A 787 19.59 -10.55 84.85
CA SER A 787 20.67 -9.88 85.57
C SER A 787 21.97 -9.98 84.78
N LEU A 788 22.59 -8.84 84.47
CA LEU A 788 23.87 -8.80 83.77
C LEU A 788 24.98 -9.37 84.66
N ARG A 789 24.90 -9.21 85.98
CA ARG A 789 25.81 -9.85 86.94
C ARG A 789 25.78 -11.37 86.84
N ALA A 790 24.62 -11.97 86.59
CA ALA A 790 24.47 -13.42 86.43
C ALA A 790 24.78 -13.89 85.01
N LEU A 791 24.37 -13.12 83.99
CA LEU A 791 24.53 -13.48 82.58
C LEU A 791 25.98 -13.34 82.10
N ASP A 792 26.58 -12.17 82.32
CA ASP A 792 27.95 -11.85 81.92
C ASP A 792 28.57 -10.84 82.90
N PRO A 793 29.14 -11.33 84.03
CA PRO A 793 29.77 -10.47 85.01
C PRO A 793 30.94 -9.65 84.45
N ILE A 794 31.61 -10.10 83.39
CA ILE A 794 32.70 -9.35 82.75
C ILE A 794 32.13 -8.16 81.98
N ALA A 795 31.00 -8.33 81.29
CA ALA A 795 30.28 -7.22 80.66
C ALA A 795 29.84 -6.16 81.69
N LEU A 796 29.33 -6.59 82.84
CA LEU A 796 28.99 -5.68 83.94
C LEU A 796 30.21 -4.87 84.42
N LEU A 797 31.34 -5.53 84.66
CA LEU A 797 32.58 -4.88 85.09
C LEU A 797 33.09 -3.89 84.04
N ARG A 798 33.04 -4.24 82.75
CA ARG A 798 33.38 -3.32 81.65
C ARG A 798 32.46 -2.11 81.60
N LEU A 799 31.17 -2.29 81.85
CA LEU A 799 30.22 -1.18 81.94
C LEU A 799 30.54 -0.28 83.13
N ARG A 800 30.87 -0.88 84.28
CA ARG A 800 31.25 -0.19 85.51
C ARG A 800 32.52 0.65 85.30
N ASP A 801 33.56 0.08 84.70
CA ASP A 801 34.92 0.65 84.69
C ASP A 801 35.22 1.45 83.40
N ALA A 802 34.74 0.97 82.24
CA ALA A 802 35.01 1.58 80.92
C ALA A 802 33.79 2.33 80.33
N GLY A 803 32.61 2.21 80.94
CA GLY A 803 31.40 2.94 80.50
C GLY A 803 30.65 2.29 79.33
N GLY A 804 31.01 1.10 78.89
CA GLY A 804 30.27 0.38 77.85
C GLY A 804 30.52 -1.12 77.84
N CYS A 805 29.50 -1.88 77.46
CA CYS A 805 29.58 -3.33 77.33
C CYS A 805 28.68 -3.86 76.22
N GLU A 806 28.98 -5.09 75.78
CA GLU A 806 28.11 -5.88 74.92
C GLU A 806 27.72 -7.16 75.66
N PHE A 807 26.48 -7.60 75.48
CA PHE A 807 25.96 -8.84 76.05
C PHE A 807 24.97 -9.50 75.08
N THR A 808 24.77 -10.80 75.21
CA THR A 808 23.93 -11.58 74.30
C THR A 808 22.87 -12.34 75.06
N LEU A 809 21.62 -12.22 74.60
CA LEU A 809 20.51 -13.07 75.01
C LEU A 809 20.46 -14.25 74.04
N THR A 810 20.99 -15.40 74.47
CA THR A 810 21.16 -16.58 73.63
C THR A 810 19.87 -17.39 73.50
N GLU A 811 19.78 -18.24 72.48
CA GLU A 811 18.64 -19.16 72.33
C GLU A 811 18.52 -20.12 73.52
N ALA A 812 19.66 -20.64 74.02
CA ALA A 812 19.72 -21.47 75.22
C ALA A 812 19.10 -20.79 76.45
N LEU A 813 19.25 -19.47 76.61
CA LEU A 813 18.69 -18.72 77.72
C LEU A 813 17.16 -18.85 77.77
N PHE A 814 16.48 -18.81 76.61
CA PHE A 814 15.02 -18.88 76.54
C PHE A 814 14.49 -20.32 76.45
N ASP A 815 15.28 -21.24 75.88
CA ASP A 815 14.94 -22.66 75.81
C ASP A 815 15.05 -23.36 77.18
N ASP A 816 15.89 -22.87 78.09
CA ASP A 816 15.99 -23.38 79.46
C ASP A 816 14.66 -23.23 80.23
N ASP A 817 13.97 -22.09 80.10
CA ASP A 817 12.63 -21.92 80.67
C ASP A 817 11.55 -22.68 79.87
N PHE A 818 11.62 -22.57 78.53
CA PHE A 818 10.55 -23.01 77.65
C PHE A 818 11.08 -23.62 76.34
N PRO A 819 11.51 -24.90 76.34
CA PRO A 819 12.12 -25.54 75.17
C PRO A 819 11.13 -25.81 74.03
N GLY A 820 9.83 -25.76 74.30
CA GLY A 820 8.77 -25.91 73.28
C GLY A 820 8.37 -24.60 72.58
N HIS A 821 8.88 -23.45 73.03
CA HIS A 821 8.46 -22.17 72.50
C HIS A 821 9.29 -21.76 71.29
N TYR A 822 8.63 -21.23 70.26
CA TYR A 822 9.26 -20.63 69.08
C TYR A 822 8.61 -19.27 68.79
N ARG A 823 9.05 -18.58 67.73
CA ARG A 823 8.56 -17.24 67.34
C ARG A 823 8.63 -16.22 68.48
N ARG A 824 9.75 -16.19 69.18
CA ARG A 824 9.99 -15.28 70.31
C ARG A 824 10.20 -13.85 69.79
N GLN A 825 9.17 -13.01 69.93
CA GLN A 825 9.17 -11.63 69.47
C GLN A 825 9.04 -10.66 70.65
N ILE A 826 9.96 -9.71 70.76
CA ILE A 826 9.96 -8.69 71.80
C ILE A 826 8.71 -7.81 71.67
N ARG A 827 8.11 -7.46 72.82
CA ARG A 827 7.07 -6.44 72.95
C ARG A 827 7.61 -5.15 73.53
N THR A 828 8.46 -5.24 74.55
CA THR A 828 9.19 -4.10 75.11
C THR A 828 10.39 -4.60 75.91
N VAL A 829 11.42 -3.75 76.01
CA VAL A 829 12.59 -3.98 76.86
C VAL A 829 12.67 -2.84 77.88
N THR A 830 12.97 -3.16 79.13
CA THR A 830 13.22 -2.19 80.20
C THR A 830 14.58 -2.46 80.84
N VAL A 831 15.29 -1.43 81.28
CA VAL A 831 16.62 -1.56 81.91
C VAL A 831 16.64 -0.88 83.26
N THR A 832 17.02 -1.61 84.30
CA THR A 832 17.16 -1.09 85.67
C THR A 832 18.62 -1.21 86.11
N PHE A 833 19.20 -0.13 86.62
CA PHE A 833 20.56 -0.11 87.17
C PHE A 833 20.46 -0.19 88.69
N LEU A 834 21.24 -1.06 89.34
CA LEU A 834 21.16 -1.30 90.79
C LEU A 834 22.48 -0.96 91.49
N ASP A 835 22.38 -0.35 92.67
CA ASP A 835 23.49 -0.16 93.61
C ASP A 835 23.74 -1.43 94.47
N PRO A 836 24.78 -1.48 95.32
CA PRO A 836 25.08 -2.65 96.14
C PRO A 836 24.00 -2.97 97.18
N ASP A 837 23.17 -2.00 97.56
CA ASP A 837 22.06 -2.14 98.50
C ASP A 837 20.75 -2.56 97.79
N GLY A 838 20.75 -2.61 96.46
CA GLY A 838 19.62 -2.99 95.62
C GLY A 838 18.70 -1.83 95.23
N ASN A 839 19.08 -0.57 95.48
CA ASN A 839 18.31 0.60 95.04
C ASN A 839 18.59 0.93 93.57
N THR A 840 17.61 1.56 92.91
CA THR A 840 17.74 1.96 91.51
C THR A 840 18.65 3.18 91.34
N LEU A 841 19.63 3.09 90.45
CA LEU A 841 20.54 4.17 90.08
C LEU A 841 20.06 4.92 88.82
N ALA A 842 20.13 6.26 88.86
CA ALA A 842 19.88 7.12 87.71
C ALA A 842 21.13 7.19 86.80
N VAL A 843 21.09 6.47 85.68
CA VAL A 843 22.29 6.14 84.91
C VAL A 843 22.01 6.43 83.43
N PRO A 844 22.36 7.64 82.91
CA PRO A 844 22.16 7.99 81.50
C PRO A 844 22.97 7.07 80.58
N ALA A 845 22.30 6.35 79.69
CA ALA A 845 22.92 5.37 78.81
C ALA A 845 22.11 5.22 77.51
N THR A 846 22.69 4.53 76.53
CA THR A 846 22.05 4.13 75.28
C THR A 846 22.09 2.62 75.18
N LEU A 847 20.93 2.00 74.98
CA LEU A 847 20.80 0.59 74.69
C LEU A 847 20.55 0.43 73.18
N THR A 848 21.39 -0.37 72.53
CA THR A 848 21.33 -0.65 71.10
C THR A 848 21.20 -2.16 70.86
N GLN A 849 20.22 -2.57 70.05
CA GLN A 849 20.12 -3.95 69.57
C GLN A 849 20.98 -4.11 68.32
N LEU A 850 22.10 -4.83 68.43
CA LEU A 850 23.08 -5.00 67.34
C LEU A 850 22.58 -5.99 66.28
N ASP A 851 22.02 -7.11 66.71
CA ASP A 851 21.37 -8.11 65.85
C ASP A 851 20.29 -8.86 66.64
N HIS A 852 19.35 -9.45 65.91
CA HIS A 852 18.31 -10.29 66.49
C HIS A 852 17.85 -11.36 65.52
N LYS A 853 17.39 -12.48 66.07
CA LYS A 853 16.91 -13.65 65.32
C LYS A 853 15.57 -14.12 65.87
N THR A 854 14.68 -14.52 64.96
CA THR A 854 13.38 -15.13 65.29
C THR A 854 13.26 -16.45 64.55
N VAL A 855 12.96 -17.53 65.28
CA VAL A 855 12.56 -18.82 64.70
C VAL A 855 11.08 -18.76 64.32
N LEU A 856 10.77 -18.76 63.03
CA LEU A 856 9.43 -18.52 62.47
C LEU A 856 8.50 -19.74 62.53
N GLU A 857 9.07 -20.94 62.54
CA GLU A 857 8.38 -22.24 62.53
C GLU A 857 9.03 -23.18 63.56
N PRO A 858 8.31 -24.17 64.13
CA PRO A 858 8.85 -25.08 65.14
C PRO A 858 9.82 -26.11 64.51
N ASP A 859 10.96 -25.61 64.01
CA ASP A 859 12.00 -26.36 63.31
C ASP A 859 13.25 -26.55 64.21
N PRO A 860 13.57 -27.78 64.63
CA PRO A 860 14.78 -28.04 65.43
C PRO A 860 16.08 -27.65 64.72
N GLN A 861 16.14 -27.61 63.39
CA GLN A 861 17.35 -27.18 62.66
C GLN A 861 17.59 -25.68 62.81
N ALA A 862 16.52 -24.88 62.87
CA ALA A 862 16.60 -23.45 63.15
C ALA A 862 17.19 -23.19 64.54
N VAL A 863 16.70 -23.90 65.57
CA VAL A 863 17.22 -23.81 66.94
C VAL A 863 18.68 -24.27 67.01
N ARG A 864 19.01 -25.40 66.37
CA ARG A 864 20.40 -25.89 66.29
C ARG A 864 21.34 -24.86 65.69
N HIS A 865 20.92 -24.16 64.64
CA HIS A 865 21.73 -23.10 64.02
C HIS A 865 21.91 -21.89 64.95
N LEU A 866 20.92 -21.55 65.79
CA LEU A 866 21.08 -20.46 66.77
C LEU A 866 21.95 -20.84 67.97
N LEU A 867 22.00 -22.13 68.34
CA LEU A 867 22.88 -22.65 69.39
C LEU A 867 24.34 -22.81 68.93
N ASP A 868 24.54 -23.26 67.69
CA ASP A 868 25.86 -23.44 67.06
C ASP A 868 25.77 -23.06 65.57
N PRO A 869 26.06 -21.80 65.21
CA PRO A 869 25.86 -21.28 63.86
C PRO A 869 26.88 -21.88 62.89
N GLN A 870 26.45 -22.90 62.15
CA GLN A 870 27.19 -23.53 61.06
C GLN A 870 26.39 -23.41 59.75
N GLY A 871 27.07 -23.02 58.66
CA GLY A 871 26.46 -22.88 57.33
C GLY A 871 25.51 -21.69 57.18
N ALA A 872 24.70 -21.69 56.12
CA ALA A 872 23.71 -20.65 55.86
C ALA A 872 22.49 -20.81 56.80
N PRO A 873 21.85 -19.71 57.25
CA PRO A 873 20.69 -19.78 58.12
C PRO A 873 19.51 -20.49 57.43
N PRO A 874 18.81 -21.41 58.12
CA PRO A 874 17.59 -22.03 57.59
C PRO A 874 16.51 -20.99 57.26
N ALA A 875 15.61 -21.30 56.31
CA ALA A 875 14.50 -20.41 55.93
C ALA A 875 13.55 -20.07 57.10
N ALA A 876 13.48 -20.95 58.11
CA ALA A 876 12.73 -20.72 59.34
C ALA A 876 13.41 -19.70 60.27
N VAL A 877 14.63 -19.23 60.01
CA VAL A 877 15.30 -18.19 60.79
C VAL A 877 15.17 -16.84 60.10
N ARG A 878 14.49 -15.90 60.75
CA ARG A 878 14.45 -14.48 60.33
C ARG A 878 15.46 -13.69 61.13
N GLY A 879 16.40 -13.05 60.45
CA GLY A 879 17.33 -12.11 61.08
C GLY A 879 17.07 -10.66 60.73
N ASP A 880 17.28 -9.78 61.70
CA ASP A 880 17.64 -8.37 61.48
C ASP A 880 16.59 -7.50 60.77
N TRP A 881 15.31 -7.88 60.86
CA TRP A 881 14.21 -6.99 60.47
C TRP A 881 14.13 -5.80 61.43
N ARG A 882 14.26 -4.58 60.92
CA ARG A 882 14.40 -3.35 61.73
C ARG A 882 15.56 -3.44 62.74
N ALA A 883 16.72 -3.90 62.28
CA ALA A 883 17.94 -3.97 63.07
C ALA A 883 18.48 -2.59 63.48
N SER A 884 19.42 -2.59 64.43
CA SER A 884 20.13 -1.39 64.90
C SER A 884 19.24 -0.33 65.54
N GLN A 885 18.10 -0.74 66.12
CA GLN A 885 17.29 0.17 66.94
C GLN A 885 18.05 0.57 68.20
N GLN A 886 17.77 1.78 68.69
CA GLN A 886 18.40 2.35 69.88
C GLN A 886 17.35 3.03 70.74
N ILE A 887 17.52 2.94 72.06
CA ILE A 887 16.79 3.73 73.02
C ILE A 887 17.75 4.51 73.91
N ALA A 888 17.35 5.72 74.28
CA ALA A 888 18.02 6.50 75.31
C ALA A 888 17.41 6.15 76.68
N LEU A 889 18.25 5.74 77.61
CA LEU A 889 17.91 5.47 78.99
C LEU A 889 18.20 6.72 79.80
N SER A 890 17.17 7.27 80.44
CA SER A 890 17.26 8.47 81.28
C SER A 890 16.63 8.20 82.65
N GLU A 891 16.71 9.15 83.58
CA GLU A 891 16.19 8.96 84.94
C GLU A 891 14.68 8.70 84.92
N PRO A 892 14.20 7.58 85.49
CA PRO A 892 12.77 7.28 85.52
C PRO A 892 12.07 8.18 86.54
N ASP A 893 11.29 9.15 86.07
CA ASP A 893 10.48 10.01 86.92
C ASP A 893 9.45 9.17 87.70
N GLY A 894 9.53 9.17 89.04
CA GLY A 894 8.56 8.52 89.91
C GLY A 894 8.53 6.98 89.89
N GLY A 895 9.64 6.28 89.61
CA GLY A 895 9.72 4.82 89.70
C GLY A 895 9.15 4.05 88.49
N ARG A 896 9.09 4.70 87.32
CA ARG A 896 8.65 4.09 86.05
C ARG A 896 9.72 3.21 85.41
N ASP A 897 9.32 2.24 84.59
CA ASP A 897 10.23 1.40 83.83
C ASP A 897 11.01 2.22 82.77
N ASN A 898 12.34 2.06 82.72
CA ASN A 898 13.18 2.75 81.73
C ASN A 898 13.22 2.00 80.40
N ASN A 899 12.39 2.43 79.44
CA ASN A 899 12.18 1.77 78.14
C ASN A 899 12.43 2.68 76.92
N GLY A 900 12.92 3.91 77.16
CA GLY A 900 13.19 4.90 76.12
C GLY A 900 12.01 5.71 75.62
N LEU A 901 10.81 5.52 76.20
CA LEU A 901 9.62 6.32 75.91
C LEU A 901 9.24 7.17 77.12
N PHE A 902 8.63 8.34 76.88
CA PHE A 902 8.07 9.16 77.95
C PHE A 902 6.86 8.49 78.64
N GLU A 903 6.05 7.77 77.85
CA GLU A 903 4.89 7.00 78.29
C GLU A 903 4.79 5.71 77.47
N LEU A 904 4.65 4.56 78.14
CA LEU A 904 4.50 3.27 77.48
C LEU A 904 3.03 3.02 77.13
N ARG A 905 2.71 3.10 75.85
CA ARG A 905 1.36 2.88 75.32
C ARG A 905 1.32 1.69 74.37
N PHE A 906 0.76 0.57 74.84
CA PHE A 906 0.61 -0.63 74.01
C PHE A 906 -0.38 -0.44 72.86
N ASP A 907 -1.23 0.58 72.93
CA ASP A 907 -2.22 0.98 71.93
C ASP A 907 -1.70 2.01 70.90
N ASP A 908 -0.41 2.38 70.92
CA ASP A 908 0.17 3.26 69.90
C ASP A 908 0.04 2.60 68.50
N ASP A 909 -0.26 3.44 67.51
CA ASP A 909 -0.34 3.07 66.10
C ASP A 909 1.04 2.69 65.53
N ARG A 910 2.11 3.16 66.18
CA ARG A 910 3.51 2.83 65.88
C ARG A 910 3.99 1.67 66.72
N TYR A 911 4.94 0.94 66.18
CA TYR A 911 5.64 -0.08 66.95
C TYR A 911 6.47 0.55 68.08
N LEU A 912 6.44 -0.07 69.25
CA LEU A 912 7.31 0.27 70.37
C LEU A 912 8.78 -0.02 70.02
N PRO A 913 9.76 0.57 70.74
CA PRO A 913 11.16 0.23 70.57
C PRO A 913 11.39 -1.27 70.74
N PHE A 914 12.07 -1.87 69.76
CA PHE A 914 12.35 -3.31 69.65
C PHE A 914 11.12 -4.21 69.46
N GLU A 915 9.90 -3.67 69.36
CA GLU A 915 8.70 -4.48 69.16
C GLU A 915 8.78 -5.29 67.85
N GLY A 916 8.44 -6.57 67.91
CA GLY A 916 8.44 -7.50 66.77
C GLY A 916 9.84 -8.03 66.38
N THR A 917 10.91 -7.51 67.00
CA THR A 917 12.28 -8.05 66.85
C THR A 917 12.45 -9.35 67.63
N GLY A 918 13.46 -10.15 67.29
CA GLY A 918 13.74 -11.42 67.96
C GLY A 918 14.22 -11.25 69.40
N ALA A 919 13.73 -12.13 70.29
CA ALA A 919 14.22 -12.17 71.67
C ALA A 919 15.68 -12.63 71.74
N VAL A 920 16.07 -13.59 70.90
CA VAL A 920 17.48 -13.97 70.70
C VAL A 920 18.18 -12.82 70.01
N SER A 921 19.09 -12.17 70.72
CA SER A 921 19.63 -10.89 70.28
C SER A 921 20.91 -10.52 70.99
N ARG A 922 21.72 -9.69 70.32
CA ARG A 922 22.93 -9.10 70.89
C ARG A 922 22.73 -7.61 71.13
N TRP A 923 23.18 -7.14 72.28
CA TRP A 923 22.95 -5.79 72.76
C TRP A 923 24.25 -5.09 73.10
N ARG A 924 24.26 -3.78 72.89
CA ARG A 924 25.27 -2.87 73.40
C ARG A 924 24.63 -1.91 74.37
N LEU A 925 25.19 -1.82 75.57
CA LEU A 925 24.82 -0.81 76.55
C LEU A 925 26.03 0.10 76.75
N ALA A 926 25.88 1.37 76.38
CA ALA A 926 26.96 2.35 76.42
C ALA A 926 26.49 3.64 77.08
N ARG A 927 27.37 4.30 77.83
CA ARG A 927 27.13 5.65 78.36
C ARG A 927 28.17 6.63 77.88
N GLY A 928 27.83 7.92 77.90
CA GLY A 928 28.82 8.99 77.82
C GLY A 928 29.35 9.33 79.22
N GLY A 929 30.67 9.28 79.45
CA GLY A 929 31.30 9.74 80.70
C GLY A 929 32.20 8.70 81.40
N ARG A 930 32.56 8.98 82.67
CA ARG A 930 33.43 8.14 83.53
C ARG A 930 32.69 6.92 84.13
N ALA A 931 33.47 5.99 84.67
CA ALA A 931 33.06 4.80 85.41
C ALA A 931 31.97 5.08 86.48
N VAL A 932 30.99 4.18 86.62
CA VAL A 932 29.95 4.22 87.67
C VAL A 932 30.34 3.24 88.76
N ARG A 933 31.18 3.69 89.71
CA ARG A 933 31.80 2.80 90.72
C ARG A 933 30.77 2.09 91.61
N ASP A 934 29.62 2.72 91.86
CA ASP A 934 28.56 2.16 92.70
C ASP A 934 27.60 1.23 91.94
N LEU A 935 27.87 0.89 90.68
CA LEU A 935 27.04 -0.05 89.91
C LEU A 935 27.30 -1.49 90.36
N ALA A 936 26.28 -2.15 90.93
CA ALA A 936 26.36 -3.53 91.40
C ALA A 936 25.70 -4.54 90.45
N ASP A 937 24.65 -4.14 89.73
CA ASP A 937 24.00 -4.97 88.71
C ASP A 937 23.22 -4.12 87.68
N VAL A 938 22.91 -4.72 86.53
CA VAL A 938 21.96 -4.20 85.53
C VAL A 938 20.95 -5.28 85.23
N VAL A 939 19.67 -5.01 85.49
CA VAL A 939 18.57 -5.94 85.19
C VAL A 939 17.88 -5.49 83.90
N VAL A 940 17.94 -6.34 82.89
CA VAL A 940 17.23 -6.18 81.62
C VAL A 940 15.94 -7.00 81.67
N THR A 941 14.79 -6.34 81.66
CA THR A 941 13.49 -7.00 81.60
C THR A 941 13.00 -7.05 80.16
N VAL A 942 12.91 -8.25 79.61
CA VAL A 942 12.41 -8.48 78.25
C VAL A 942 10.99 -9.04 78.34
N LYS A 943 10.02 -8.26 77.87
CA LYS A 943 8.65 -8.75 77.63
C LYS A 943 8.56 -9.19 76.19
N TYR A 944 8.21 -10.44 75.95
CA TYR A 944 8.12 -11.01 74.61
C TYR A 944 6.90 -11.93 74.47
N THR A 945 6.49 -12.18 73.24
CA THR A 945 5.48 -13.18 72.89
C THR A 945 6.11 -14.37 72.20
N ALA A 946 5.57 -15.57 72.41
CA ALA A 946 6.00 -16.80 71.76
C ALA A 946 4.81 -17.70 71.38
N GLU A 947 5.05 -18.72 70.55
CA GLU A 947 4.07 -19.76 70.22
C GLU A 947 4.56 -21.15 70.65
N GLN A 948 3.62 -22.07 70.90
CA GLN A 948 3.92 -23.43 71.35
C GLN A 948 4.10 -24.36 70.13
N GLY A 949 5.29 -24.96 70.01
CA GLY A 949 5.65 -25.91 68.95
C GLY A 949 5.27 -27.38 69.24
N GLY A 950 4.80 -27.66 70.46
CA GLY A 950 4.36 -28.99 70.90
C GLY A 950 5.49 -29.85 71.46
N GLU A 951 5.12 -31.00 72.04
CA GLU A 951 6.07 -31.87 72.78
C GLU A 951 7.18 -32.47 71.92
N VAL A 952 6.90 -32.76 70.63
CA VAL A 952 7.91 -33.31 69.72
C VAL A 952 9.04 -32.29 69.50
N PHE A 953 8.67 -31.04 69.25
CA PHE A 953 9.62 -29.94 69.11
C PHE A 953 10.37 -29.71 70.42
N ALA A 954 9.66 -29.63 71.55
CA ALA A 954 10.27 -29.41 72.86
C ALA A 954 11.30 -30.48 73.24
N ASN A 955 11.01 -31.76 72.97
CA ASN A 955 11.95 -32.86 73.23
C ASN A 955 13.18 -32.81 72.32
N ALA A 956 13.01 -32.42 71.05
CA ALA A 956 14.15 -32.23 70.14
C ALA A 956 15.06 -31.11 70.64
N VAL A 957 14.49 -29.97 71.07
CA VAL A 957 15.24 -28.84 71.63
C VAL A 957 15.99 -29.23 72.91
N ARG A 958 15.34 -29.91 73.87
CA ARG A 958 16.01 -30.42 75.09
C ARG A 958 17.24 -31.27 74.77
N GLY A 959 17.17 -32.11 73.73
CA GLY A 959 18.31 -32.93 73.29
C GLY A 959 19.45 -32.15 72.64
N LEU A 960 19.21 -30.91 72.20
CA LEU A 960 20.22 -30.01 71.62
C LEU A 960 20.94 -29.18 72.69
N LEU A 961 20.32 -28.94 73.85
CA LEU A 961 20.89 -28.14 74.93
C LEU A 961 22.06 -28.90 75.60
N LYS A 962 23.22 -28.23 75.70
CA LYS A 962 24.44 -28.76 76.32
C LYS A 962 24.83 -27.90 77.53
N PRO A 963 25.63 -28.43 78.48
CA PRO A 963 26.24 -27.60 79.51
C PRO A 963 26.91 -26.38 78.88
N HIS A 964 26.65 -25.21 79.44
CA HIS A 964 27.07 -23.93 78.87
C HIS A 964 28.06 -23.22 79.80
N PRO A 965 28.98 -22.39 79.25
CA PRO A 965 29.85 -21.56 80.06
C PRO A 965 29.03 -20.60 80.93
N ALA A 966 29.31 -20.60 82.23
CA ALA A 966 28.74 -19.69 83.22
C ALA A 966 29.86 -19.00 84.00
N ALA A 967 29.56 -17.88 84.64
CA ALA A 967 30.50 -17.14 85.44
C ALA A 967 29.83 -16.54 86.68
N ARG A 968 30.56 -16.49 87.79
CA ARG A 968 30.09 -15.85 89.03
C ARG A 968 31.13 -14.86 89.53
N LEU A 969 30.67 -13.64 89.79
CA LEU A 969 31.47 -12.59 90.44
C LEU A 969 31.38 -12.71 91.96
N PHE A 970 32.53 -12.92 92.59
CA PHE A 970 32.75 -12.81 94.02
C PHE A 970 33.45 -11.49 94.34
N ASP A 971 32.86 -10.70 95.23
CA ASP A 971 33.47 -9.51 95.82
C ASP A 971 34.11 -9.94 97.13
N LEU A 972 35.45 -9.93 97.24
CA LEU A 972 36.10 -10.55 98.40
C LEU A 972 35.78 -9.84 99.71
N ALA A 973 35.75 -8.51 99.72
CA ALA A 973 35.45 -7.75 100.93
C ALA A 973 34.00 -7.97 101.42
N ARG A 974 33.06 -8.21 100.49
CA ARG A 974 31.64 -8.41 100.82
C ARG A 974 31.25 -9.87 101.03
N ASP A 975 31.72 -10.74 100.16
CA ASP A 975 31.30 -12.15 100.11
C ASP A 975 32.13 -13.03 101.06
N PHE A 976 33.31 -12.57 101.50
CA PHE A 976 34.20 -13.22 102.48
C PHE A 976 34.73 -12.21 103.53
N PRO A 977 33.84 -11.53 104.29
CA PRO A 977 34.23 -10.39 105.13
C PRO A 977 35.16 -10.78 106.29
N ASP A 978 34.98 -11.97 106.85
CA ASP A 978 35.79 -12.48 107.95
C ASP A 978 37.22 -12.79 107.45
N GLU A 979 37.34 -13.58 106.38
CA GLU A 979 38.64 -13.95 105.78
C GLU A 979 39.38 -12.72 105.22
N TRP A 980 38.64 -11.78 104.62
CA TRP A 980 39.20 -10.53 104.09
C TRP A 980 39.71 -9.62 105.21
N GLY A 981 38.94 -9.48 106.30
CA GLY A 981 39.33 -8.70 107.47
C GLY A 981 40.54 -9.27 108.20
N GLU A 982 40.58 -10.59 108.41
CA GLU A 982 41.72 -11.29 109.00
C GLU A 982 42.99 -11.14 108.15
N PHE A 983 42.87 -11.28 106.83
CA PHE A 983 43.98 -11.14 105.89
C PHE A 983 44.60 -9.73 105.89
N LEU A 984 43.78 -8.67 105.93
CA LEU A 984 44.29 -7.30 105.99
C LEU A 984 44.96 -7.00 107.34
N ALA A 985 44.40 -7.52 108.45
CA ALA A 985 44.89 -7.27 109.80
C ALA A 985 46.15 -8.09 110.19
N GLY A 986 46.31 -9.30 109.66
CA GLY A 986 47.41 -10.22 110.01
C GLY A 986 48.66 -10.07 109.14
N ASP A 987 49.84 -10.43 109.65
CA ASP A 987 51.12 -10.31 108.90
C ASP A 987 51.36 -11.40 107.83
N ASP A 988 50.47 -12.41 107.72
CA ASP A 988 50.61 -13.48 106.72
C ASP A 988 50.22 -12.95 105.32
N PRO A 989 51.10 -13.04 104.30
CA PRO A 989 50.79 -12.60 102.93
C PRO A 989 49.81 -13.53 102.19
N ARG A 990 49.28 -14.57 102.85
CA ARG A 990 48.34 -15.56 102.27
C ARG A 990 46.90 -15.27 102.67
N LEU A 991 46.03 -15.15 101.68
CA LEU A 991 44.57 -15.13 101.81
C LEU A 991 44.01 -16.52 101.49
N ALA A 992 43.33 -17.15 102.44
CA ALA A 992 42.65 -18.43 102.21
C ALA A 992 41.14 -18.21 102.04
N LEU A 993 40.59 -18.60 100.89
CA LEU A 993 39.16 -18.44 100.60
C LEU A 993 38.44 -19.80 100.55
N PRO A 994 37.36 -20.00 101.34
CA PRO A 994 36.63 -21.26 101.39
C PRO A 994 35.53 -21.33 100.32
N PHE A 995 35.88 -21.77 99.10
CA PHE A 995 34.87 -21.98 98.05
C PHE A 995 34.14 -23.32 98.22
N THR A 996 32.82 -23.32 98.05
CA THR A 996 31.97 -24.53 98.09
C THR A 996 31.17 -24.67 96.80
N THR A 997 30.71 -25.89 96.48
CA THR A 997 29.90 -26.15 95.27
C THR A 997 28.55 -25.40 95.28
N GLN A 998 27.98 -25.14 96.47
CA GLN A 998 26.73 -24.38 96.61
C GLN A 998 26.87 -22.90 96.20
N MET A 999 28.10 -22.39 96.18
CA MET A 999 28.40 -21.05 95.70
C MET A 999 28.39 -20.97 94.16
N PHE A 1000 28.10 -22.03 93.42
CA PHE A 1000 28.06 -22.01 91.95
C PHE A 1000 26.72 -22.60 91.46
N PRO A 1001 25.77 -21.75 91.02
CA PRO A 1001 24.48 -22.21 90.49
C PRO A 1001 24.68 -23.19 89.34
N ASP A 1002 23.99 -24.33 89.41
CA ASP A 1002 23.95 -25.36 88.37
C ASP A 1002 25.30 -25.95 87.93
N LEU A 1003 26.33 -25.92 88.79
CA LEU A 1003 27.66 -26.42 88.48
C LEU A 1003 27.65 -27.85 87.88
N ALA A 1004 28.09 -27.96 86.63
CA ALA A 1004 28.29 -29.21 85.92
C ALA A 1004 29.61 -29.86 86.36
N GLY A 1005 29.56 -30.65 87.43
CA GLY A 1005 30.71 -31.36 87.98
C GLY A 1005 31.34 -30.62 89.15
N SER A 1006 32.65 -30.39 89.11
CA SER A 1006 33.40 -29.69 90.17
C SER A 1006 34.51 -28.77 89.68
N GLN A 1007 34.68 -28.61 88.37
CA GLN A 1007 35.82 -27.90 87.78
C GLN A 1007 35.51 -26.41 87.61
N ILE A 1008 36.45 -25.56 88.02
CA ILE A 1008 36.48 -24.15 87.64
C ILE A 1008 37.34 -24.01 86.40
N THR A 1009 36.80 -23.39 85.36
CA THR A 1009 37.45 -23.30 84.05
C THR A 1009 38.41 -22.11 83.96
N GLY A 1010 38.22 -21.08 84.79
CA GLY A 1010 39.12 -19.93 84.85
C GLY A 1010 38.79 -18.93 85.96
N ILE A 1011 39.74 -18.03 86.21
CA ILE A 1011 39.66 -16.93 87.19
C ILE A 1011 40.00 -15.61 86.50
N TYR A 1012 39.13 -14.62 86.60
CA TYR A 1012 39.35 -13.28 86.09
C TYR A 1012 39.33 -12.28 87.26
N PRO A 1013 40.49 -11.68 87.61
CA PRO A 1013 40.59 -10.76 88.73
C PRO A 1013 40.30 -9.31 88.32
N THR A 1014 39.76 -8.55 89.26
CA THR A 1014 39.65 -7.09 89.24
C THR A 1014 40.11 -6.56 90.58
N TYR A 1015 41.02 -5.59 90.58
CA TYR A 1015 41.61 -5.01 91.78
C TYR A 1015 41.12 -3.58 91.97
N ASP A 1016 40.57 -3.28 93.15
CA ASP A 1016 40.40 -1.91 93.62
C ASP A 1016 41.62 -1.57 94.49
N LEU A 1017 42.50 -0.71 93.96
CA LEU A 1017 43.78 -0.37 94.57
C LEU A 1017 43.83 1.09 95.02
N VAL A 1018 44.70 1.38 95.98
CA VAL A 1018 45.14 2.75 96.27
C VAL A 1018 45.88 3.32 95.04
N ASP A 1019 45.59 4.57 94.68
CA ASP A 1019 46.05 5.20 93.44
C ASP A 1019 47.57 5.03 93.18
N GLY A 1020 47.91 4.47 92.01
CA GLY A 1020 49.29 4.27 91.56
C GLY A 1020 49.99 3.02 92.08
N ALA A 1021 49.33 2.21 92.92
CA ALA A 1021 49.88 0.95 93.42
C ALA A 1021 49.79 -0.19 92.38
N VAL A 1022 50.72 -1.15 92.50
CA VAL A 1022 50.67 -2.43 91.78
C VAL A 1022 50.74 -3.55 92.82
N THR A 1023 49.60 -4.19 93.07
CA THR A 1023 49.50 -5.38 93.93
C THR A 1023 48.67 -6.43 93.20
N ARG A 1024 49.09 -7.69 93.24
CA ARG A 1024 48.41 -8.82 92.59
C ARG A 1024 48.28 -10.01 93.53
N LEU A 1025 47.33 -10.89 93.24
CA LEU A 1025 47.21 -12.19 93.88
C LEU A 1025 47.83 -13.29 93.00
N VAL A 1026 48.45 -14.27 93.62
CA VAL A 1026 49.05 -15.44 92.96
C VAL A 1026 48.39 -16.69 93.53
N LEU A 1027 47.72 -17.48 92.69
CA LEU A 1027 47.01 -18.69 93.13
C LEU A 1027 48.03 -19.77 93.53
N GLY A 1028 47.89 -20.29 94.75
CA GLY A 1028 48.76 -21.35 95.29
C GLY A 1028 50.22 -20.95 95.51
N GLY A 1029 50.58 -19.67 95.36
CA GLY A 1029 51.97 -19.20 95.44
C GLY A 1029 52.84 -19.54 94.23
N ASP A 1030 52.28 -20.08 93.16
CA ASP A 1030 52.99 -20.40 91.92
C ASP A 1030 53.04 -19.15 91.00
N PRO A 1031 54.21 -18.54 90.73
CA PRO A 1031 54.30 -17.34 89.89
C PRO A 1031 53.70 -17.51 88.48
N ALA A 1032 53.61 -18.74 87.96
CA ALA A 1032 52.94 -19.03 86.68
C ALA A 1032 51.41 -18.84 86.74
N GLN A 1033 50.83 -18.79 87.94
CA GLN A 1033 49.40 -18.60 88.21
C GLN A 1033 49.09 -17.22 88.81
N THR A 1034 49.84 -16.20 88.35
CA THR A 1034 49.62 -14.80 88.74
C THR A 1034 48.32 -14.27 88.14
N LEU A 1035 47.42 -13.78 89.00
CA LEU A 1035 46.16 -13.15 88.61
C LEU A 1035 46.43 -11.71 88.19
N SER A 1036 46.57 -11.49 86.88
CA SER A 1036 46.79 -10.16 86.30
C SER A 1036 45.47 -9.43 86.08
N GLU A 1037 45.41 -8.15 86.49
CA GLU A 1037 44.25 -7.27 86.30
C GLU A 1037 43.65 -7.42 84.90
N GLY A 1038 42.35 -7.70 84.85
CA GLY A 1038 41.59 -7.73 83.61
C GLY A 1038 41.92 -8.88 82.65
N LYS A 1039 42.66 -9.92 83.09
CA LYS A 1039 43.01 -11.10 82.28
C LYS A 1039 42.48 -12.40 82.89
N LEU A 1040 41.81 -13.21 82.05
CA LEU A 1040 41.34 -14.54 82.45
C LEU A 1040 42.53 -15.51 82.55
N LEU A 1041 42.75 -16.08 83.72
CA LEU A 1041 43.66 -17.19 83.95
C LEU A 1041 42.86 -18.51 83.79
N PRO A 1042 43.15 -19.36 82.79
CA PRO A 1042 42.50 -20.66 82.66
C PRO A 1042 43.00 -21.62 83.74
N THR A 1043 42.09 -22.37 84.37
CA THR A 1043 42.41 -23.21 85.54
C THR A 1043 41.96 -24.67 85.36
N PRO A 1044 42.43 -25.39 84.34
CA PRO A 1044 41.93 -26.74 84.03
C PRO A 1044 42.12 -27.77 85.16
N GLY A 1045 43.03 -27.53 86.12
CA GLY A 1045 43.23 -28.40 87.28
C GLY A 1045 42.49 -28.00 88.56
N LEU A 1046 41.80 -26.85 88.57
CA LEU A 1046 41.19 -26.31 89.80
C LEU A 1046 39.80 -26.91 90.01
N THR A 1047 39.62 -27.60 91.13
CA THR A 1047 38.38 -28.31 91.45
C THR A 1047 37.87 -27.99 92.84
N LEU A 1048 36.54 -28.00 92.98
CA LEU A 1048 35.82 -27.86 94.23
C LEU A 1048 35.61 -29.23 94.87
N ARG A 1049 35.82 -29.32 96.18
CA ARG A 1049 35.51 -30.52 96.97
C ARG A 1049 34.02 -30.54 97.27
N SER A 1050 33.40 -31.72 97.18
CA SER A 1050 31.95 -31.88 97.34
C SER A 1050 31.48 -31.88 98.81
N THR A 1051 32.36 -32.24 99.76
CA THR A 1051 31.99 -32.46 101.17
C THR A 1051 32.69 -31.54 102.17
N ALA A 1052 33.64 -30.71 101.72
CA ALA A 1052 34.35 -29.75 102.57
C ALA A 1052 34.71 -28.50 101.75
N PRO A 1053 34.89 -27.32 102.37
CA PRO A 1053 35.35 -26.14 101.66
C PRO A 1053 36.70 -26.40 100.98
N SER A 1054 36.79 -26.06 99.70
CA SER A 1054 38.07 -25.98 99.03
C SER A 1054 38.74 -24.69 99.47
N ALA A 1055 39.64 -24.79 100.45
CA ALA A 1055 40.46 -23.66 100.87
C ALA A 1055 41.52 -23.36 99.79
N TRP A 1056 41.22 -22.39 98.92
CA TRP A 1056 42.19 -21.92 97.93
C TRP A 1056 43.00 -20.78 98.53
N THR A 1057 44.31 -20.92 98.50
CA THR A 1057 45.24 -19.93 99.04
C THR A 1057 45.76 -19.02 97.94
N PHE A 1058 45.68 -17.71 98.14
CA PHE A 1058 46.21 -16.68 97.26
C PHE A 1058 47.32 -15.93 98.01
N THR A 1059 48.53 -15.88 97.45
CA THR A 1059 49.62 -15.08 98.01
C THR A 1059 49.66 -13.72 97.35
N VAL A 1060 49.93 -12.67 98.11
CA VAL A 1060 50.06 -11.31 97.57
C VAL A 1060 51.46 -11.10 97.00
N ASP A 1061 51.51 -10.62 95.76
CA ASP A 1061 52.70 -10.09 95.10
C ASP A 1061 52.58 -8.55 95.07
N GLY A 1062 53.24 -7.88 96.03
CA GLY A 1062 53.12 -6.44 96.30
C GLY A 1062 52.79 -6.13 97.77
N ALA A 1063 52.42 -4.88 98.07
CA ALA A 1063 52.02 -4.47 99.42
C ALA A 1063 50.50 -4.65 99.61
N LYS A 1064 50.10 -5.39 100.66
CA LYS A 1064 48.70 -5.75 100.92
C LYS A 1064 47.84 -4.54 101.29
N GLU A 1065 48.45 -3.50 101.86
CA GLU A 1065 47.80 -2.25 102.27
C GLU A 1065 47.25 -1.46 101.07
N ASN A 1066 47.72 -1.78 99.86
CA ASN A 1066 47.23 -1.18 98.65
C ASN A 1066 45.90 -1.78 98.15
N LEU A 1067 45.47 -2.93 98.68
CA LEU A 1067 44.22 -3.59 98.28
C LEU A 1067 43.05 -3.01 99.07
N ARG A 1068 42.12 -2.34 98.38
CA ARG A 1068 40.83 -1.92 98.95
C ARG A 1068 39.81 -3.05 98.82
N ASN A 1069 39.77 -3.69 97.66
CA ASN A 1069 38.94 -4.85 97.38
C ASN A 1069 39.49 -5.64 96.19
N VAL A 1070 39.07 -6.90 96.05
CA VAL A 1070 39.30 -7.70 94.85
C VAL A 1070 37.98 -8.33 94.42
N GLY A 1071 37.62 -8.15 93.15
CA GLY A 1071 36.56 -8.93 92.51
C GLY A 1071 37.16 -10.12 91.77
N LEU A 1072 36.71 -11.33 92.07
CA LEU A 1072 37.08 -12.55 91.35
C LEU A 1072 35.87 -13.05 90.56
N VAL A 1073 35.96 -13.00 89.22
CA VAL A 1073 35.00 -13.68 88.35
C VAL A 1073 35.52 -15.10 88.09
N LEU A 1074 34.81 -16.08 88.61
CA LEU A 1074 35.12 -17.50 88.44
C LEU A 1074 34.24 -18.08 87.35
N THR A 1075 34.84 -18.64 86.29
CA THR A 1075 34.12 -19.27 85.19
C THR A 1075 34.00 -20.77 85.42
N TYR A 1076 32.88 -21.36 85.03
CA TYR A 1076 32.58 -22.78 85.19
C TYR A 1076 31.61 -23.26 84.09
N GLN A 1077 31.27 -24.55 84.07
CA GLN A 1077 30.22 -25.08 83.20
C GLN A 1077 28.94 -25.26 84.01
N ALA A 1078 27.83 -24.67 83.57
CA ALA A 1078 26.51 -24.86 84.18
C ALA A 1078 25.71 -25.92 83.41
N ARG A 1079 24.91 -26.71 84.14
CA ARG A 1079 23.93 -27.64 83.56
C ARG A 1079 22.73 -26.84 83.05
N VAL A 1080 22.06 -27.42 82.07
CA VAL A 1080 20.74 -26.99 81.59
C VAL A 1080 19.71 -27.64 82.52
N GLN A 1081 18.73 -26.89 83.00
CA GLN A 1081 17.78 -27.35 84.03
C GLN A 1081 16.70 -28.30 83.50
#